data_AF-A0A916YH86-F1
#
_entry.id   AF-A0A916YH86-F1
#
_cell.length_a   1.000
_cell.length_b   1.000
_cell.length_c   1.000
_cell.angle_alpha   90.00
_cell.angle_beta   90.00
_cell.angle_gamma   90.00
#
_symmetry.space_group_name_H-M   'P 1'
#
loop_
_entity.id
_entity.type
_entity.pdbx_description
1 polymer ?
#
loop_
_entity_poly.entity_id
_entity_poly.type
_entity_poly.pdbx_seq_one_letter_code
_entity_poly.pdbx_strand_id
1 'polypeptide(L)'
;MRKNFAVLLLIVAFFDATAQFRKLILRPRHGQIIGQWQATNQPLRAWLDGDKMFVIQGEMDSFVVRGANMLSRSDVVTNYKNYVQYFAEPTANGGLEMPKSFVIPQFCLAQKTPDGTTVILCGQKAIDATNSTKSTVPSKEKPNTIPQEKPTTLPQTQPPLLSTTRRGKSIDVNFSGFPKVTDGFNYLRADGSVREVLSKLKVENGRLSDEQWSRPFMNDKNYEKGFYIGLGEKSNTAALQNLDISEMAGFDLSVIEVYTEKGKHWNARNWLQQYITVPGKRMTTDTISNAIYFWNPAQYVSESILPDFYDAFPEFTLPKGKIVKFSYLSGTDIDGEKAMKRGVTYVHNAPNAARRAWMDYDNWLYESGCPKAYTTTEEVVNQWLDRVDANVLRKNFAEVVSPNIKTGYLSLNFEPIGVWNSSKSIGKIGIALQELKRQNAEGEFAIWSLNPRGVSRAKFEGERDAQGMTNVLKWQGSGFEAYNRAFSIFPTRNVWNSVRDAVTVSQVGNYCNDLRNVGTIYHLMTEGLISKKIEPTKKALANIWHEVEAMDWQLGEQTHRTSSGEVFRIKTKPIVPPDLMQSWGVWSMWLDGIDLWSDPNIKVDNPDLWGSKAMELDTEKYRENRFGERLSSYPFQSQKNIDWLMAGVWAMSVNKDIIDANTPIEYPDVTLPDGRRVTGDNKLPTEAFIKGFPLVMKKRDDDSKDILYTAYWGHNPANKAVKIVVDGQEIIIRGQYTSVVRVKL
;
A
#
# COMPACT_ATOMS: atom_id res chain seq x y z
N MET A 1 6.53 -31.27 65.41
CA MET A 1 7.57 -30.73 64.49
C MET A 1 7.24 -30.76 63.00
N ARG A 2 6.43 -31.68 62.43
CA ARG A 2 6.26 -31.75 60.95
C ARG A 2 5.53 -30.59 60.25
N LYS A 3 4.62 -29.83 60.90
CA LYS A 3 3.85 -28.76 60.22
C LYS A 3 4.68 -27.51 59.87
N ASN A 4 5.65 -27.11 60.71
CA ASN A 4 6.42 -25.88 60.49
C ASN A 4 7.42 -26.00 59.33
N PHE A 5 7.89 -27.22 59.04
CA PHE A 5 8.88 -27.45 57.98
C PHE A 5 8.32 -27.25 56.57
N ALA A 6 7.04 -27.60 56.35
CA ALA A 6 6.35 -27.37 55.08
C ALA A 6 6.13 -25.88 54.79
N VAL A 7 5.81 -25.09 55.83
CA VAL A 7 5.69 -23.63 55.72
C VAL A 7 7.04 -22.98 55.40
N LEU A 8 8.12 -23.45 56.05
CA LEU A 8 9.47 -22.95 55.76
C LEU A 8 9.91 -23.25 54.32
N LEU A 9 9.64 -24.46 53.81
CA LEU A 9 9.92 -24.82 52.41
C LEU A 9 9.09 -24.00 51.41
N LEU A 10 7.81 -23.74 51.70
CA LEU A 10 6.98 -22.85 50.86
C LEU A 10 7.49 -21.41 50.85
N ILE A 11 7.95 -20.89 51.99
CA ILE A 11 8.54 -19.54 52.09
C ILE A 11 9.87 -19.47 51.33
N VAL A 12 10.77 -20.44 51.50
CA VAL A 12 12.05 -20.48 50.76
C VAL A 12 11.80 -20.59 49.26
N ALA A 13 10.90 -21.46 48.81
CA ALA A 13 10.53 -21.56 47.40
C ALA A 13 9.92 -20.26 46.84
N PHE A 14 9.12 -19.52 47.64
CA PHE A 14 8.62 -18.21 47.24
C PHE A 14 9.72 -17.15 47.15
N PHE A 15 10.70 -17.17 48.05
CA PHE A 15 11.84 -16.24 48.00
C PHE A 15 12.78 -16.55 46.83
N ASP A 16 13.05 -17.82 46.52
CA ASP A 16 13.87 -18.19 45.35
C ASP A 16 13.15 -17.85 44.03
N ALA A 17 11.87 -18.20 43.91
CA ALA A 17 11.05 -17.85 42.75
C ALA A 17 10.95 -16.33 42.56
N THR A 18 10.76 -15.55 43.64
CA THR A 18 10.73 -14.08 43.53
C THR A 18 12.12 -13.46 43.34
N ALA A 19 13.21 -14.11 43.76
CA ALA A 19 14.57 -13.69 43.42
C ALA A 19 14.86 -13.89 41.92
N GLN A 20 14.45 -15.02 41.34
CA GLN A 20 14.54 -15.26 39.90
C GLN A 20 13.64 -14.30 39.11
N PHE A 21 12.38 -14.08 39.53
CA PHE A 21 11.50 -13.10 38.87
C PHE A 21 11.98 -11.64 39.01
N ARG A 22 12.61 -11.26 40.13
CA ARG A 22 13.25 -9.93 40.28
C ARG A 22 14.51 -9.75 39.44
N LYS A 23 15.09 -10.83 38.90
CA LYS A 23 16.13 -10.81 37.86
C LYS A 23 15.64 -11.28 36.49
N LEU A 24 14.32 -11.34 36.26
CA LEU A 24 13.73 -11.49 34.94
C LEU A 24 13.71 -10.13 34.22
N ILE A 25 14.90 -9.56 34.12
CA ILE A 25 15.21 -8.36 33.35
C ILE A 25 14.89 -8.73 31.90
N LEU A 26 14.02 -7.95 31.26
CA LEU A 26 13.73 -8.11 29.85
C LEU A 26 15.04 -7.93 29.07
N ARG A 27 15.66 -9.04 28.62
CA ARG A 27 16.77 -8.96 27.67
C ARG A 27 16.21 -8.28 26.41
N PRO A 28 16.76 -7.13 25.97
CA PRO A 28 16.28 -6.47 24.77
C PRO A 28 16.43 -7.40 23.57
N ARG A 29 15.48 -7.38 22.65
CA ARG A 29 15.53 -8.21 21.43
C ARG A 29 16.76 -7.85 20.61
N HIS A 30 17.32 -8.83 19.90
CA HIS A 30 18.41 -8.58 18.95
C HIS A 30 17.98 -7.50 17.94
N GLY A 31 18.76 -6.42 17.83
CA GLY A 31 18.48 -5.23 17.02
C GLY A 31 17.60 -4.15 17.67
N GLN A 32 17.05 -4.36 18.87
CA GLN A 32 16.23 -3.37 19.58
C GLN A 32 17.05 -2.14 19.98
N ILE A 33 16.53 -0.94 19.71
CA ILE A 33 17.10 0.33 20.20
C ILE A 33 16.89 0.43 21.71
N ILE A 34 17.97 0.64 22.46
CA ILE A 34 18.00 0.74 23.93
C ILE A 34 18.39 2.15 24.43
N GLY A 35 18.92 3.01 23.55
CA GLY A 35 19.26 4.41 23.83
C GLY A 35 19.89 5.11 22.62
N GLN A 36 20.49 6.27 22.82
CA GLN A 36 21.29 7.00 21.83
C GLN A 36 22.61 7.50 22.42
N TRP A 37 23.69 7.49 21.65
CA TRP A 37 25.02 7.95 22.08
C TRP A 37 25.13 9.48 22.02
N GLN A 38 25.31 10.16 23.16
CA GLN A 38 25.22 11.62 23.25
C GLN A 38 26.13 12.35 22.25
N ALA A 39 27.40 11.95 22.14
CA ALA A 39 28.36 12.66 21.28
C ALA A 39 28.17 12.45 19.76
N THR A 40 27.18 11.65 19.31
CA THR A 40 26.91 11.41 17.87
C THR A 40 25.42 11.35 17.50
N ASN A 41 24.53 11.34 18.49
CA ASN A 41 23.08 11.08 18.38
C ASN A 41 22.68 9.74 17.70
N GLN A 42 23.65 8.85 17.43
CA GLN A 42 23.40 7.55 16.80
C GLN A 42 22.64 6.61 17.75
N PRO A 43 21.73 5.76 17.23
CA PRO A 43 21.04 4.77 18.04
C PRO A 43 22.03 3.75 18.61
N LEU A 44 21.78 3.36 19.86
CA LEU A 44 22.42 2.23 20.51
C LEU A 44 21.45 1.05 20.46
N ARG A 45 21.88 -0.07 19.87
CA ARG A 45 21.09 -1.29 19.71
C ARG A 45 21.71 -2.44 20.51
N ALA A 46 20.88 -3.41 20.90
CA ALA A 46 21.36 -4.65 21.51
C ALA A 46 21.68 -5.71 20.45
N TRP A 47 22.91 -6.20 20.41
CA TRP A 47 23.29 -7.38 19.63
C TRP A 47 23.40 -8.58 20.56
N LEU A 48 22.54 -9.58 20.36
CA LEU A 48 22.60 -10.84 21.12
C LEU A 48 23.43 -11.88 20.36
N ASP A 49 24.36 -12.53 21.04
CA ASP A 49 25.17 -13.64 20.52
C ASP A 49 25.36 -14.68 21.63
N GLY A 50 24.81 -15.88 21.43
CA GLY A 50 24.73 -16.92 22.47
C GLY A 50 24.06 -16.42 23.76
N ASP A 51 24.75 -16.56 24.88
CA ASP A 51 24.34 -16.07 26.19
C ASP A 51 24.65 -14.57 26.43
N LYS A 52 25.45 -13.95 25.55
CA LYS A 52 25.98 -12.59 25.70
C LYS A 52 25.09 -11.55 25.02
N MET A 53 25.20 -10.32 25.52
CA MET A 53 24.66 -9.11 24.90
C MET A 53 25.80 -8.11 24.71
N PHE A 54 25.95 -7.62 23.49
CA PHE A 54 26.83 -6.51 23.15
C PHE A 54 25.98 -5.27 22.87
N VAL A 55 26.48 -4.09 23.24
CA VAL A 55 25.87 -2.82 22.82
C VAL A 55 26.59 -2.33 21.57
N ILE A 56 25.82 -2.13 20.51
CA ILE A 56 26.31 -1.65 19.22
C ILE A 56 25.80 -0.24 18.95
N GLN A 57 26.58 0.55 18.22
CA GLN A 57 26.24 1.93 17.83
C GLN A 57 26.04 1.99 16.31
N GLY A 58 24.91 2.53 15.87
CA GLY A 58 24.52 2.60 14.46
C GLY A 58 23.45 1.58 14.08
N GLU A 59 23.45 1.14 12.83
CA GLU A 59 22.42 0.29 12.24
C GLU A 59 22.88 -1.15 12.03
N MET A 60 21.93 -2.09 11.96
CA MET A 60 22.23 -3.54 11.93
C MET A 60 23.03 -4.01 10.70
N ASP A 61 23.15 -3.18 9.67
CA ASP A 61 23.96 -3.42 8.46
C ASP A 61 25.34 -2.75 8.50
N SER A 62 25.58 -1.86 9.46
CA SER A 62 26.78 -1.02 9.61
C SER A 62 26.87 -0.44 11.02
N PHE A 63 27.57 -1.13 11.93
CA PHE A 63 27.62 -0.80 13.35
C PHE A 63 29.01 -0.90 13.97
N VAL A 64 29.23 -0.19 15.08
CA VAL A 64 30.42 -0.32 15.92
C VAL A 64 30.08 -1.10 17.18
N VAL A 65 30.82 -2.15 17.48
CA VAL A 65 30.71 -2.93 18.73
C VAL A 65 31.68 -2.37 19.76
N ARG A 66 31.19 -2.02 20.96
CA ARG A 66 32.01 -1.44 22.03
C ARG A 66 32.31 -2.44 23.15
N GLY A 67 33.48 -2.30 23.76
CA GLY A 67 34.04 -3.20 24.77
C GLY A 67 33.24 -3.34 26.07
N ALA A 68 33.61 -4.35 26.86
CA ALA A 68 32.96 -4.68 28.14
C ALA A 68 33.16 -3.63 29.25
N ASN A 69 34.08 -2.67 29.07
CA ASN A 69 34.19 -1.47 29.89
C ASN A 69 33.10 -0.48 29.44
N MET A 70 31.85 -0.82 29.77
CA MET A 70 30.69 -0.22 29.13
C MET A 70 30.51 1.27 29.43
N LEU A 71 29.89 1.92 28.44
CA LEU A 71 29.36 3.28 28.40
C LEU A 71 28.93 3.79 29.78
N SER A 72 29.43 4.95 30.20
CA SER A 72 28.98 5.56 31.45
C SER A 72 27.53 6.04 31.29
N ARG A 73 26.81 6.17 32.41
CA ARG A 73 25.45 6.74 32.41
C ARG A 73 25.39 8.16 31.82
N SER A 74 26.51 8.88 31.87
CA SER A 74 26.71 10.21 31.28
C SER A 74 26.78 10.23 29.76
N ASP A 75 27.10 9.10 29.09
CA ASP A 75 27.35 9.09 27.63
C ASP A 75 26.10 8.81 26.78
N VAL A 76 24.96 8.51 27.43
CA VAL A 76 23.77 7.93 26.77
C VAL A 76 22.51 8.74 27.09
N VAL A 77 21.66 8.97 26.09
CA VAL A 77 20.26 9.37 26.29
C VAL A 77 19.41 8.10 26.30
N THR A 78 18.69 7.84 27.39
CA THR A 78 17.94 6.58 27.59
C THR A 78 16.43 6.81 27.58
N ASN A 79 15.72 6.11 26.70
CA ASN A 79 14.25 6.09 26.71
C ASN A 79 13.66 5.11 27.74
N TYR A 80 14.50 4.30 28.42
CA TYR A 80 14.06 3.24 29.33
C TYR A 80 14.94 3.16 30.59
N LYS A 81 14.32 3.35 31.77
CA LYS A 81 15.01 3.35 33.08
C LYS A 81 15.52 1.97 33.54
N ASN A 82 15.13 0.88 32.87
CA ASN A 82 15.27 -0.48 33.41
C ASN A 82 16.53 -1.24 32.95
N TYR A 83 17.22 -0.76 31.91
CA TYR A 83 18.45 -1.40 31.39
C TYR A 83 19.74 -0.95 32.10
N VAL A 84 19.64 -0.04 33.08
CA VAL A 84 20.77 0.60 33.78
C VAL A 84 21.73 -0.41 34.44
N GLN A 85 21.22 -1.57 34.84
CA GLN A 85 21.98 -2.65 35.49
C GLN A 85 22.96 -3.43 34.59
N TYR A 86 23.04 -3.10 33.29
CA TYR A 86 24.00 -3.70 32.36
C TYR A 86 25.22 -2.83 32.07
N PHE A 87 25.26 -1.58 32.55
CA PHE A 87 26.40 -0.70 32.37
C PHE A 87 27.41 -0.89 33.51
N ALA A 88 28.65 -1.19 33.16
CA ALA A 88 29.77 -1.24 34.10
C ALA A 88 30.20 0.18 34.52
N GLU A 89 31.00 0.28 35.58
CA GLU A 89 31.62 1.56 35.95
C GLU A 89 32.74 1.95 34.96
N PRO A 90 32.89 3.24 34.62
CA PRO A 90 33.80 3.66 33.55
C PRO A 90 35.28 3.54 33.94
N THR A 91 36.07 2.92 33.06
CA THR A 91 37.54 2.95 33.13
C THR A 91 38.10 4.23 32.53
N ALA A 92 39.23 4.73 33.04
CA ALA A 92 39.76 6.07 32.79
C ALA A 92 40.01 6.49 31.32
N ASN A 93 40.09 5.54 30.38
CA ASN A 93 40.50 5.78 28.99
C ASN A 93 39.30 5.60 28.02
N GLY A 94 38.23 6.37 28.19
CA GLY A 94 36.95 6.15 27.50
C GLY A 94 37.03 6.20 25.96
N GLY A 95 37.07 5.04 25.29
CA GLY A 95 37.07 4.95 23.83
C GLY A 95 37.02 3.54 23.25
N LEU A 96 35.99 3.29 22.42
CA LEU A 96 35.95 2.51 21.17
C LEU A 96 36.77 1.20 20.92
N GLU A 97 37.39 0.55 21.91
CA GLU A 97 37.95 -0.81 21.71
C GLU A 97 36.81 -1.83 21.54
N MET A 98 36.91 -2.70 20.53
CA MET A 98 36.01 -3.84 20.34
C MET A 98 36.30 -4.92 21.40
N PRO A 99 35.30 -5.56 22.03
CA PRO A 99 35.58 -6.56 23.05
C PRO A 99 36.29 -7.78 22.45
N LYS A 100 37.38 -8.23 23.09
CA LYS A 100 38.15 -9.42 22.69
C LYS A 100 37.35 -10.73 22.72
N SER A 101 36.13 -10.70 23.27
CA SER A 101 35.16 -11.78 23.33
C SER A 101 34.04 -11.69 22.28
N PHE A 102 34.05 -10.68 21.40
CA PHE A 102 33.13 -10.56 20.26
C PHE A 102 33.69 -11.31 19.04
N VAL A 103 32.86 -12.14 18.43
CA VAL A 103 33.17 -12.84 17.18
C VAL A 103 32.44 -12.16 16.03
N ILE A 104 33.17 -11.71 15.01
CA ILE A 104 32.56 -11.12 13.81
C ILE A 104 31.81 -12.24 13.05
N PRO A 105 30.51 -12.08 12.75
CA PRO A 105 29.76 -13.10 12.00
C PRO A 105 30.34 -13.31 10.60
N GLN A 106 30.29 -14.55 10.09
CA GLN A 106 30.89 -14.91 8.79
C GLN A 106 30.32 -14.16 7.57
N PHE A 107 29.18 -13.48 7.71
CA PHE A 107 28.52 -12.65 6.69
C PHE A 107 28.79 -11.14 6.87
N CYS A 108 29.76 -10.78 7.72
CA CYS A 108 30.18 -9.42 8.03
C CYS A 108 31.70 -9.26 7.91
N LEU A 109 32.16 -8.02 7.73
CA LEU A 109 33.60 -7.68 7.74
C LEU A 109 33.86 -6.48 8.64
N ALA A 110 35.04 -6.45 9.26
CA ALA A 110 35.53 -5.28 9.99
C ALA A 110 36.33 -4.37 9.06
N GLN A 111 35.95 -3.10 9.00
CA GLN A 111 36.68 -2.03 8.31
C GLN A 111 37.11 -0.97 9.32
N LYS A 112 38.26 -0.33 9.10
CA LYS A 112 38.65 0.87 9.85
C LYS A 112 38.27 2.14 9.09
N THR A 113 37.65 3.08 9.80
CA THR A 113 37.43 4.46 9.32
C THR A 113 38.71 5.30 9.47
N PRO A 114 38.80 6.49 8.85
CA PRO A 114 40.03 7.32 8.87
C PRO A 114 40.49 7.79 10.26
N ASP A 115 39.59 7.81 11.25
CA ASP A 115 39.86 8.09 12.66
C ASP A 115 40.38 6.87 13.44
N GLY A 116 40.48 5.71 12.80
CA GLY A 116 40.89 4.45 13.41
C GLY A 116 39.76 3.61 14.02
N THR A 117 38.53 4.14 14.08
CA THR A 117 37.36 3.41 14.61
C THR A 117 37.09 2.15 13.78
N THR A 118 36.74 1.03 14.44
CA THR A 118 36.44 -0.23 13.77
C THR A 118 34.93 -0.39 13.58
N VAL A 119 34.47 -0.37 12.34
CA VAL A 119 33.07 -0.53 11.93
C VAL A 119 32.88 -1.94 11.37
N ILE A 120 31.83 -2.63 11.81
CA ILE A 120 31.38 -3.90 11.26
C ILE A 120 30.33 -3.62 10.18
N LEU A 121 30.61 -4.00 8.95
CA LEU A 121 29.65 -3.99 7.84
C LEU A 121 29.07 -5.40 7.66
N CYS A 122 27.78 -5.51 7.38
CA CYS A 122 27.09 -6.79 7.18
C CYS A 122 26.21 -6.78 5.92
N GLY A 123 25.97 -7.96 5.34
CA GLY A 123 25.08 -8.10 4.18
C GLY A 123 25.58 -7.33 2.95
N GLN A 124 24.70 -6.54 2.31
CA GLN A 124 25.04 -5.84 1.06
C GLN A 124 26.23 -4.88 1.23
N LYS A 125 26.29 -4.12 2.33
CA LYS A 125 27.43 -3.22 2.62
C LYS A 125 28.77 -3.96 2.74
N ALA A 126 28.76 -5.21 3.23
CA ALA A 126 29.95 -6.05 3.27
C ALA A 126 30.36 -6.55 1.88
N ILE A 127 29.38 -6.92 1.05
CA ILE A 127 29.60 -7.30 -0.37
C ILE A 127 30.19 -6.12 -1.15
N ASP A 128 29.62 -4.93 -1.01
CA ASP A 128 30.04 -3.72 -1.73
C ASP A 128 31.47 -3.29 -1.37
N ALA A 129 31.83 -3.32 -0.09
CA ALA A 129 33.19 -3.04 0.38
C ALA A 129 34.23 -4.10 -0.06
N THR A 130 33.80 -5.34 -0.25
CA THR A 130 34.64 -6.44 -0.79
C THR A 130 34.82 -6.33 -2.31
N ASN A 131 33.91 -5.63 -2.99
CA ASN A 131 33.99 -5.37 -4.44
C ASN A 131 34.80 -4.10 -4.75
N SER A 132 34.64 -3.02 -3.98
CA SER A 132 35.38 -1.76 -4.20
C SER A 132 36.89 -1.91 -4.02
N THR A 133 37.33 -2.81 -3.13
CA THR A 133 38.74 -3.15 -2.91
C THR A 133 39.39 -3.96 -4.05
N LYS A 134 38.64 -4.39 -5.07
CA LYS A 134 39.15 -5.11 -6.25
C LYS A 134 39.35 -4.25 -7.50
N SER A 135 39.02 -2.96 -7.46
CA SER A 135 39.14 -2.06 -8.62
C SER A 135 40.57 -1.52 -8.79
N THR A 136 41.43 -2.25 -9.52
CA THR A 136 42.73 -1.75 -9.97
C THR A 136 42.59 -0.51 -10.86
N VAL A 137 43.47 0.48 -10.65
CA VAL A 137 43.39 1.83 -11.25
C VAL A 137 43.87 1.86 -12.72
N PRO A 138 43.06 2.37 -13.66
CA PRO A 138 43.54 2.82 -14.98
C PRO A 138 44.18 4.22 -14.91
N SER A 139 45.15 4.48 -15.78
CA SER A 139 45.93 5.71 -15.82
C SER A 139 45.18 6.95 -16.33
N LYS A 140 45.64 8.14 -15.93
CA LYS A 140 45.16 9.43 -16.46
C LYS A 140 45.61 9.63 -17.91
N GLU A 141 44.70 10.03 -18.79
CA GLU A 141 45.01 10.77 -20.02
C GLU A 141 44.28 12.13 -20.04
N LYS A 142 44.67 13.01 -20.97
CA LYS A 142 44.26 14.43 -21.00
C LYS A 142 43.03 14.68 -21.87
N PRO A 143 42.22 15.72 -21.57
CA PRO A 143 41.14 16.16 -22.45
C PRO A 143 41.69 16.89 -23.68
N ASN A 144 41.00 16.75 -24.82
CA ASN A 144 41.17 17.58 -26.03
C ASN A 144 39.91 18.42 -26.27
N THR A 145 40.09 19.67 -26.70
CA THR A 145 39.02 20.67 -26.86
C THR A 145 39.00 21.18 -28.30
N ILE A 146 37.83 21.19 -28.95
CA ILE A 146 37.59 21.81 -30.27
C ILE A 146 36.24 22.58 -30.20
N PRO A 147 36.07 23.77 -30.85
CA PRO A 147 35.19 24.83 -30.33
C PRO A 147 33.81 25.01 -31.02
N GLN A 148 33.12 26.10 -30.65
CA GLN A 148 31.75 26.49 -31.04
C GLN A 148 31.67 27.28 -32.37
N GLU A 149 30.50 27.30 -33.01
CA GLU A 149 30.06 28.35 -33.94
C GLU A 149 28.56 28.76 -33.75
N LYS A 150 28.20 29.94 -34.28
CA LYS A 150 26.90 30.66 -34.28
C LYS A 150 27.01 31.85 -35.28
N PRO A 151 25.95 32.60 -35.69
CA PRO A 151 24.49 32.52 -35.43
C PRO A 151 23.67 32.30 -36.77
N THR A 152 22.58 32.95 -37.25
CA THR A 152 21.71 34.11 -36.86
C THR A 152 20.33 34.14 -37.58
N THR A 153 19.25 34.47 -36.84
CA THR A 153 18.02 35.24 -37.24
C THR A 153 16.97 34.78 -38.30
N LEU A 154 15.82 35.48 -38.27
CA LEU A 154 14.47 35.27 -38.88
C LEU A 154 14.10 36.49 -39.79
N PRO A 155 12.85 36.80 -40.30
CA PRO A 155 11.52 36.16 -40.12
C PRO A 155 10.51 36.14 -41.34
N GLN A 156 9.30 35.57 -41.13
CA GLN A 156 8.00 35.78 -41.86
C GLN A 156 7.90 35.29 -43.35
N THR A 157 6.75 34.95 -43.97
CA THR A 157 5.28 35.08 -43.71
C THR A 157 4.48 33.75 -43.94
N GLN A 158 3.13 33.79 -43.99
CA GLN A 158 2.11 32.71 -44.16
C GLN A 158 0.89 33.29 -44.94
N PRO A 159 -0.22 32.58 -45.31
CA PRO A 159 -0.58 31.14 -45.43
C PRO A 159 -1.19 30.85 -46.85
N PRO A 160 -2.23 30.00 -47.09
CA PRO A 160 -2.62 28.63 -46.64
C PRO A 160 -2.37 27.58 -47.78
N LEU A 161 -2.77 26.28 -47.80
CA LEU A 161 -3.90 25.53 -47.22
C LEU A 161 -3.55 24.04 -46.93
N LEU A 162 -4.48 23.34 -46.26
CA LEU A 162 -4.43 21.99 -45.70
C LEU A 162 -4.02 20.81 -46.64
N SER A 163 -3.13 19.93 -46.14
CA SER A 163 -3.42 18.48 -46.04
C SER A 163 -2.58 17.81 -44.93
N THR A 164 -2.94 16.60 -44.53
CA THR A 164 -2.55 15.97 -43.24
C THR A 164 -1.14 15.36 -43.22
N THR A 165 -0.19 16.04 -42.56
CA THR A 165 0.97 15.40 -41.90
C THR A 165 1.45 16.28 -40.74
N ARG A 166 1.70 15.71 -39.55
CA ARG A 166 2.42 16.40 -38.47
C ARG A 166 3.44 15.50 -37.79
N ARG A 167 4.72 15.74 -38.12
CA ARG A 167 5.84 15.51 -37.21
C ARG A 167 5.81 16.56 -36.09
N GLY A 168 6.42 16.23 -34.95
CA GLY A 168 6.97 17.14 -33.94
C GLY A 168 6.33 18.52 -33.75
N LYS A 169 5.42 18.62 -32.77
CA LYS A 169 5.19 19.84 -31.98
C LYS A 169 5.05 19.48 -30.51
N SER A 170 5.30 20.44 -29.61
CA SER A 170 4.76 20.38 -28.25
C SER A 170 3.26 20.14 -28.33
N ILE A 171 2.75 19.21 -27.53
CA ILE A 171 1.31 19.00 -27.38
C ILE A 171 0.89 19.73 -26.11
N ASP A 172 0.59 21.02 -26.25
CA ASP A 172 -0.18 21.73 -25.25
C ASP A 172 -1.62 21.17 -25.30
N VAL A 173 -1.88 20.15 -24.47
CA VAL A 173 -3.21 19.51 -24.37
C VAL A 173 -4.15 20.48 -23.64
N ASN A 174 -4.97 21.19 -24.40
CA ASN A 174 -6.00 22.07 -23.86
C ASN A 174 -7.17 21.25 -23.28
N PHE A 175 -7.03 20.79 -22.04
CA PHE A 175 -8.13 20.19 -21.25
C PHE A 175 -9.16 21.27 -20.87
N SER A 176 -10.12 21.52 -21.74
CA SER A 176 -11.19 22.51 -21.52
C SER A 176 -12.34 21.91 -20.69
N GLY A 177 -12.22 21.98 -19.36
CA GLY A 177 -13.27 21.57 -18.42
C GLY A 177 -12.85 21.78 -16.96
N PHE A 178 -11.66 21.32 -16.59
CA PHE A 178 -11.07 21.51 -15.28
C PHE A 178 -10.92 23.00 -14.90
N PRO A 179 -10.97 23.36 -13.60
CA PRO A 179 -10.28 24.54 -13.12
C PRO A 179 -8.78 24.41 -13.45
N LYS A 180 -8.27 25.35 -14.25
CA LYS A 180 -6.95 25.33 -14.89
C LYS A 180 -5.80 24.73 -14.04
N VAL A 181 -5.39 23.51 -14.38
CA VAL A 181 -4.12 22.94 -13.92
C VAL A 181 -2.93 23.37 -14.82
N THR A 182 -3.18 24.23 -15.83
CA THR A 182 -2.14 24.87 -16.66
C THR A 182 -1.25 25.82 -15.87
N ASP A 183 -1.80 26.39 -14.79
CA ASP A 183 -1.19 27.49 -14.04
C ASP A 183 -0.42 26.96 -12.80
N GLY A 184 -0.29 25.62 -12.69
CA GLY A 184 0.30 24.91 -11.55
C GLY A 184 -0.54 24.98 -10.26
N PHE A 185 -0.09 24.34 -9.19
CA PHE A 185 -0.81 24.39 -7.93
C PHE A 185 -0.60 25.73 -7.22
N ASN A 186 -1.68 26.50 -7.19
CA ASN A 186 -1.70 27.88 -6.73
C ASN A 186 -2.16 27.97 -5.27
N TYR A 187 -1.34 28.55 -4.40
CA TYR A 187 -1.89 29.25 -3.25
C TYR A 187 -2.60 30.51 -3.78
N LEU A 188 -3.88 30.67 -3.44
CA LEU A 188 -4.59 31.93 -3.65
C LEU A 188 -4.41 32.83 -2.42
N ARG A 189 -4.54 34.13 -2.61
CA ARG A 189 -4.72 35.09 -1.51
C ARG A 189 -6.20 35.11 -1.08
N ALA A 190 -6.47 35.71 0.08
CA ALA A 190 -7.84 35.99 0.53
C ALA A 190 -8.62 36.94 -0.41
N ASP A 191 -7.92 37.74 -1.23
CA ASP A 191 -8.52 38.54 -2.32
C ASP A 191 -8.87 37.73 -3.59
N GLY A 192 -8.61 36.42 -3.59
CA GLY A 192 -8.87 35.52 -4.71
C GLY A 192 -7.85 35.57 -5.85
N SER A 193 -6.81 36.40 -5.79
CA SER A 193 -5.70 36.39 -6.76
C SER A 193 -4.71 35.25 -6.50
N VAL A 194 -3.99 34.83 -7.54
CA VAL A 194 -2.89 33.86 -7.40
C VAL A 194 -1.75 34.49 -6.61
N ARG A 195 -1.34 33.85 -5.52
CA ARG A 195 -0.17 34.24 -4.72
C ARG A 195 1.11 33.65 -5.29
N GLU A 196 1.14 32.33 -5.49
CA GLU A 196 2.37 31.61 -5.83
C GLU A 196 2.09 30.21 -6.42
N VAL A 197 2.86 29.85 -7.47
CA VAL A 197 2.89 28.52 -8.09
C VAL A 197 3.92 27.66 -7.36
N LEU A 198 3.51 26.57 -6.72
CA LEU A 198 4.41 25.73 -5.89
C LEU A 198 5.03 24.53 -6.61
N SER A 199 4.40 24.06 -7.68
CA SER A 199 4.92 23.03 -8.59
C SER A 199 4.36 23.29 -9.98
N LYS A 200 5.17 22.97 -10.99
CA LYS A 200 4.74 22.92 -12.39
C LYS A 200 5.50 21.80 -13.10
N LEU A 201 4.87 20.63 -13.17
CA LEU A 201 5.41 19.49 -13.90
C LEU A 201 5.49 19.75 -15.40
N LYS A 202 6.54 19.21 -16.01
CA LYS A 202 6.83 19.36 -17.43
C LYS A 202 7.52 18.12 -17.97
N VAL A 203 7.06 17.64 -19.12
CA VAL A 203 7.69 16.50 -19.83
C VAL A 203 8.23 16.97 -21.17
N GLU A 204 9.56 16.96 -21.31
CA GLU A 204 10.26 17.30 -22.57
C GLU A 204 11.15 16.11 -22.99
N ASN A 205 11.00 15.67 -24.25
CA ASN A 205 11.80 14.58 -24.84
C ASN A 205 11.88 13.31 -23.96
N GLY A 206 10.75 12.93 -23.34
CA GLY A 206 10.64 11.77 -22.46
C GLY A 206 11.21 11.97 -21.04
N ARG A 207 11.58 13.19 -20.65
CA ARG A 207 12.09 13.52 -19.31
C ARG A 207 11.13 14.42 -18.54
N LEU A 208 10.84 14.04 -17.29
CA LEU A 208 10.01 14.78 -16.34
C LEU A 208 10.87 15.71 -15.47
N SER A 209 10.41 16.96 -15.30
CA SER A 209 10.93 17.91 -14.33
C SER A 209 9.79 18.69 -13.67
N ASP A 210 10.01 19.19 -12.46
CA ASP A 210 9.25 20.30 -11.88
C ASP A 210 10.02 21.61 -12.11
N GLU A 211 9.44 22.54 -12.88
CA GLU A 211 10.05 23.85 -13.13
C GLU A 211 10.16 24.71 -11.85
N GLN A 212 9.45 24.38 -10.77
CA GLN A 212 9.44 25.11 -9.51
C GLN A 212 10.08 24.33 -8.34
N TRP A 213 10.88 23.29 -8.60
CA TRP A 213 11.40 22.40 -7.54
C TRP A 213 12.14 23.12 -6.40
N SER A 214 12.84 24.22 -6.71
CA SER A 214 13.57 25.03 -5.73
C SER A 214 12.67 25.87 -4.81
N ARG A 215 11.35 25.95 -5.08
CA ARG A 215 10.39 26.63 -4.21
C ARG A 215 9.97 25.71 -3.05
N PRO A 216 10.19 26.11 -1.79
CA PRO A 216 9.74 25.32 -0.65
C PRO A 216 8.23 25.44 -0.47
N PHE A 217 7.54 24.32 -0.23
CA PHE A 217 6.11 24.32 0.12
C PHE A 217 5.85 25.01 1.47
N MET A 218 6.82 25.01 2.37
CA MET A 218 6.73 25.63 3.70
C MET A 218 8.09 26.20 4.10
N ASN A 219 8.12 27.35 4.77
CA ASN A 219 9.34 27.99 5.25
C ASN A 219 9.91 27.35 6.55
N ASP A 220 10.01 26.01 6.57
CA ASP A 220 10.59 25.24 7.68
C ASP A 220 11.89 24.56 7.22
N LYS A 221 13.02 25.04 7.76
CA LYS A 221 14.36 24.54 7.41
C LYS A 221 14.63 23.10 7.84
N ASN A 222 13.81 22.53 8.73
CA ASN A 222 13.93 21.14 9.18
C ASN A 222 13.36 20.14 8.16
N TYR A 223 12.67 20.61 7.12
CA TYR A 223 12.00 19.77 6.11
C TYR A 223 12.64 19.98 4.72
N GLU A 224 12.42 19.02 3.83
CA GLU A 224 12.89 18.99 2.45
C GLU A 224 11.76 18.57 1.50
N LYS A 225 11.80 19.06 0.25
CA LYS A 225 10.94 18.58 -0.83
C LYS A 225 11.47 17.21 -1.29
N GLY A 226 10.58 16.24 -1.39
CA GLY A 226 10.83 14.91 -1.97
C GLY A 226 9.67 14.54 -2.90
N PHE A 227 9.76 13.41 -3.62
CA PHE A 227 8.66 12.95 -4.46
C PHE A 227 8.63 11.44 -4.64
N TYR A 228 7.44 10.94 -4.98
CA TYR A 228 7.13 9.59 -5.43
C TYR A 228 6.47 9.66 -6.82
N ILE A 229 6.57 8.60 -7.63
CA ILE A 229 5.89 8.48 -8.95
C ILE A 229 5.05 7.19 -9.12
N GLY A 230 5.10 6.32 -8.11
CA GLY A 230 4.49 5.00 -7.99
C GLY A 230 4.75 4.50 -6.56
N LEU A 231 4.79 3.18 -6.32
CA LEU A 231 5.09 2.64 -4.99
C LEU A 231 6.61 2.53 -4.71
N GLY A 232 6.99 2.62 -3.44
CA GLY A 232 8.35 2.36 -2.92
C GLY A 232 9.38 3.44 -3.21
N GLU A 233 9.31 4.05 -4.38
CA GLU A 233 10.35 4.90 -4.93
C GLU A 233 10.22 6.36 -4.46
N LYS A 234 10.84 6.69 -3.31
CA LYS A 234 11.45 8.03 -3.20
C LYS A 234 12.61 8.02 -4.18
N SER A 235 12.54 8.83 -5.23
CA SER A 235 13.61 8.89 -6.23
C SER A 235 14.97 9.14 -5.57
N ASN A 236 16.00 8.47 -6.09
CA ASN A 236 17.39 8.74 -5.72
C ASN A 236 17.83 10.17 -6.08
N THR A 237 17.08 10.88 -6.93
CA THR A 237 17.29 12.31 -7.20
C THR A 237 16.67 13.18 -6.11
N ALA A 238 17.50 13.94 -5.40
CA ALA A 238 17.04 14.97 -4.45
C ALA A 238 16.28 16.16 -5.11
N ALA A 239 16.12 16.11 -6.44
CA ALA A 239 15.23 16.97 -7.20
C ALA A 239 14.47 16.21 -8.29
N LEU A 240 13.22 16.60 -8.55
CA LEU A 240 12.50 16.18 -9.75
C LEU A 240 12.97 16.99 -10.95
N GLN A 241 14.12 16.60 -11.51
CA GLN A 241 14.72 17.24 -12.67
C GLN A 241 15.27 16.19 -13.63
N ASN A 242 14.88 16.29 -14.90
CA ASN A 242 15.33 15.44 -16.01
C ASN A 242 15.15 13.92 -15.77
N LEU A 243 14.17 13.52 -14.95
CA LEU A 243 13.86 12.11 -14.69
C LEU A 243 13.35 11.45 -15.97
N ASP A 244 14.13 10.50 -16.51
CA ASP A 244 13.73 9.75 -17.70
C ASP A 244 12.52 8.86 -17.40
N ILE A 245 11.44 9.11 -18.13
CA ILE A 245 10.16 8.37 -18.10
C ILE A 245 9.79 7.86 -19.51
N SER A 246 10.72 7.87 -20.46
CA SER A 246 10.45 7.58 -21.88
C SER A 246 9.89 6.18 -22.13
N GLU A 247 10.25 5.20 -21.29
CA GLU A 247 9.77 3.81 -21.35
C GLU A 247 8.30 3.64 -20.90
N MET A 248 7.72 4.68 -20.29
CA MET A 248 6.33 4.77 -19.83
C MET A 248 5.41 5.54 -20.79
N ALA A 249 5.87 5.87 -22.00
CA ALA A 249 5.08 6.58 -23.00
C ALA A 249 3.68 5.98 -23.20
N GLY A 250 2.65 6.82 -23.08
CA GLY A 250 1.24 6.42 -23.20
C GLY A 250 0.54 5.97 -21.91
N PHE A 251 1.28 5.67 -20.84
CA PHE A 251 0.73 5.40 -19.51
C PHE A 251 0.47 6.70 -18.74
N ASP A 252 -0.28 6.61 -17.65
CA ASP A 252 -0.36 7.67 -16.65
C ASP A 252 0.62 7.41 -15.49
N LEU A 253 1.15 8.47 -14.87
CA LEU A 253 1.96 8.42 -13.66
C LEU A 253 1.35 9.35 -12.60
N SER A 254 1.45 8.96 -11.33
CA SER A 254 0.96 9.75 -10.19
C SER A 254 2.17 10.34 -9.45
N VAL A 255 2.53 11.57 -9.80
CA VAL A 255 3.63 12.29 -9.15
C VAL A 255 3.11 12.87 -7.83
N ILE A 256 3.64 12.39 -6.71
CA ILE A 256 3.29 12.85 -5.36
C ILE A 256 4.51 13.53 -4.76
N GLU A 257 4.53 14.85 -4.84
CA GLU A 257 5.54 15.70 -4.19
C GLU A 257 5.19 15.83 -2.70
N VAL A 258 6.19 15.69 -1.83
CA VAL A 258 6.01 15.66 -0.36
C VAL A 258 6.99 16.60 0.33
N TYR A 259 6.61 17.11 1.50
CA TYR A 259 7.52 17.85 2.39
C TYR A 259 7.83 17.00 3.63
N THR A 260 8.98 16.31 3.60
CA THR A 260 9.42 15.37 4.66
C THR A 260 10.46 16.00 5.57
N GLU A 261 10.46 15.64 6.85
CA GLU A 261 11.51 16.04 7.79
C GLU A 261 12.87 15.45 7.36
N LYS A 262 13.92 16.27 7.42
CA LYS A 262 15.29 15.88 7.04
C LYS A 262 15.79 14.74 7.93
N GLY A 263 16.23 13.66 7.30
CA GLY A 263 16.63 12.43 7.99
C GLY A 263 15.47 11.60 8.55
N LYS A 264 14.21 12.08 8.51
CA LYS A 264 13.01 11.32 8.87
C LYS A 264 12.02 11.31 7.71
N HIS A 265 12.34 10.60 6.64
CA HIS A 265 11.49 10.47 5.44
C HIS A 265 10.14 9.76 5.68
N TRP A 266 9.86 9.36 6.92
CA TRP A 266 8.57 8.89 7.40
C TRP A 266 7.72 9.96 8.10
N ASN A 267 8.17 11.21 8.16
CA ASN A 267 7.42 12.33 8.74
C ASN A 267 7.15 13.38 7.65
N ALA A 268 6.04 13.23 6.92
CA ALA A 268 5.57 14.19 5.93
C ALA A 268 4.48 15.10 6.52
N ARG A 269 4.63 16.42 6.37
CA ARG A 269 3.66 17.42 6.88
C ARG A 269 2.70 17.97 5.84
N ASN A 270 3.07 17.95 4.57
CA ASN A 270 2.20 18.36 3.46
C ASN A 270 2.64 17.64 2.18
N TRP A 271 1.74 17.54 1.21
CA TRP A 271 1.98 16.88 -0.07
C TRP A 271 1.12 17.49 -1.18
N LEU A 272 1.52 17.23 -2.42
CA LEU A 272 0.85 17.63 -3.64
C LEU A 272 0.88 16.46 -4.63
N GLN A 273 -0.28 16.04 -5.13
CA GLN A 273 -0.40 14.99 -6.12
C GLN A 273 -0.84 15.55 -7.48
N GLN A 274 -0.13 15.14 -8.53
CA GLN A 274 -0.42 15.50 -9.92
C GLN A 274 -0.42 14.23 -10.78
N TYR A 275 -1.45 14.09 -11.61
CA TYR A 275 -1.56 13.02 -12.59
C TYR A 275 -1.03 13.51 -13.93
N ILE A 276 -0.06 12.80 -14.50
CA ILE A 276 0.49 13.11 -15.82
C ILE A 276 0.28 11.92 -16.76
N THR A 277 -0.14 12.19 -17.99
CA THR A 277 -0.01 11.23 -19.10
C THR A 277 1.37 11.40 -19.71
N VAL A 278 2.15 10.34 -19.83
CA VAL A 278 3.45 10.40 -20.48
C VAL A 278 3.23 10.54 -22.00
N PRO A 279 3.74 11.59 -22.66
CA PRO A 279 3.49 11.83 -24.09
C PRO A 279 3.91 10.64 -24.97
N GLY A 280 2.98 10.11 -25.76
CA GLY A 280 3.18 8.95 -26.62
C GLY A 280 1.87 8.42 -27.21
N LYS A 281 1.93 7.29 -27.92
CA LYS A 281 0.74 6.49 -28.28
C LYS A 281 0.10 5.99 -26.99
N ARG A 282 -1.18 6.29 -26.73
CA ARG A 282 -1.92 5.72 -25.60
C ARG A 282 -1.83 4.19 -25.62
N MET A 283 -1.45 3.59 -24.49
CA MET A 283 -1.24 2.16 -24.37
C MET A 283 -2.57 1.48 -24.04
N THR A 284 -3.12 0.78 -25.05
CA THR A 284 -4.47 0.21 -25.01
C THR A 284 -4.41 -1.31 -25.17
N THR A 285 -4.50 -1.80 -26.41
CA THR A 285 -4.01 -3.13 -26.80
C THR A 285 -2.75 -2.98 -27.65
N ASP A 286 -1.73 -3.78 -27.37
CA ASP A 286 -0.48 -3.78 -28.14
C ASP A 286 -0.12 -5.22 -28.55
N THR A 287 0.65 -5.40 -29.63
CA THR A 287 0.98 -6.75 -30.14
C THR A 287 2.44 -6.81 -30.52
N ILE A 288 3.15 -7.75 -29.90
CA ILE A 288 4.60 -7.95 -30.03
C ILE A 288 4.82 -9.42 -30.34
N SER A 289 5.16 -9.74 -31.60
CA SER A 289 5.15 -11.12 -32.10
C SER A 289 3.75 -11.76 -31.91
N ASN A 290 3.70 -12.98 -31.39
CA ASN A 290 2.51 -13.75 -31.00
C ASN A 290 1.87 -13.33 -29.66
N ALA A 291 2.41 -12.32 -28.97
CA ALA A 291 1.95 -11.85 -27.67
C ALA A 291 1.10 -10.57 -27.77
N ILE A 292 -0.14 -10.62 -27.30
CA ILE A 292 -1.11 -9.52 -27.25
C ILE A 292 -1.22 -9.01 -25.81
N TYR A 293 -0.92 -7.74 -25.60
CA TYR A 293 -0.95 -7.07 -24.30
C TYR A 293 -2.26 -6.29 -24.13
N PHE A 294 -2.86 -6.35 -22.94
CA PHE A 294 -4.10 -5.66 -22.58
C PHE A 294 -3.84 -4.69 -21.43
N TRP A 295 -3.86 -3.39 -21.72
CA TRP A 295 -3.62 -2.32 -20.75
C TRP A 295 -4.87 -1.47 -20.49
N ASN A 296 -5.62 -1.13 -21.54
CA ASN A 296 -6.76 -0.21 -21.49
C ASN A 296 -7.64 -0.35 -22.76
N PRO A 297 -8.97 -0.12 -22.76
CA PRO A 297 -9.76 -0.09 -23.99
C PRO A 297 -9.29 0.93 -25.03
N ALA A 298 -9.47 0.62 -26.32
CA ALA A 298 -9.04 1.48 -27.42
C ALA A 298 -9.80 2.82 -27.50
N GLN A 299 -11.00 2.88 -26.91
CA GLN A 299 -11.88 4.06 -26.87
C GLN A 299 -11.54 5.03 -25.72
N TYR A 300 -10.70 4.65 -24.76
CA TYR A 300 -10.43 5.46 -23.57
C TYR A 300 -9.55 6.68 -23.88
N VAL A 301 -10.17 7.86 -23.82
CA VAL A 301 -9.51 9.16 -23.74
C VAL A 301 -10.09 9.84 -22.49
N SER A 302 -9.23 10.17 -21.52
CA SER A 302 -9.69 10.67 -20.23
C SER A 302 -9.46 12.17 -20.08
N GLU A 303 -10.56 12.92 -20.10
CA GLU A 303 -10.60 14.37 -20.04
C GLU A 303 -11.36 14.91 -18.81
N SER A 304 -11.99 14.04 -18.00
CA SER A 304 -12.66 14.44 -16.76
C SER A 304 -11.77 14.36 -15.51
N ILE A 305 -12.26 14.96 -14.42
CA ILE A 305 -11.78 14.76 -13.05
C ILE A 305 -12.46 13.56 -12.38
N LEU A 306 -13.68 13.22 -12.81
CA LEU A 306 -14.38 11.97 -12.49
C LEU A 306 -13.75 10.80 -13.27
N PRO A 307 -14.07 9.54 -12.92
CA PRO A 307 -13.69 8.39 -13.75
C PRO A 307 -14.43 8.44 -15.08
N ASP A 308 -13.72 8.32 -16.20
CA ASP A 308 -14.29 8.35 -17.55
C ASP A 308 -14.79 6.96 -18.02
N PHE A 309 -14.50 5.86 -17.29
CA PHE A 309 -14.85 4.50 -17.72
C PHE A 309 -16.36 4.29 -17.92
N TYR A 310 -17.21 4.98 -17.14
CA TYR A 310 -18.68 4.88 -17.23
C TYR A 310 -19.21 5.18 -18.63
N ASP A 311 -18.52 5.99 -19.42
CA ASP A 311 -18.94 6.36 -20.77
C ASP A 311 -17.94 5.86 -21.82
N ALA A 312 -16.63 5.96 -21.58
CA ALA A 312 -15.59 5.65 -22.56
C ALA A 312 -15.29 4.15 -22.73
N PHE A 313 -15.54 3.29 -21.74
CA PHE A 313 -15.26 1.85 -21.89
C PHE A 313 -16.36 1.13 -22.68
N PRO A 314 -16.02 0.08 -23.46
CA PRO A 314 -17.02 -0.82 -24.07
C PRO A 314 -17.79 -1.60 -23.00
N GLU A 315 -18.99 -2.08 -23.34
CA GLU A 315 -19.74 -2.99 -22.46
C GLU A 315 -19.05 -4.36 -22.36
N PHE A 316 -18.99 -4.95 -21.17
CA PHE A 316 -18.39 -6.26 -20.95
C PHE A 316 -18.94 -6.99 -19.72
N THR A 317 -18.81 -8.31 -19.73
CA THR A 317 -19.17 -9.21 -18.62
C THR A 317 -17.91 -9.69 -17.90
N LEU A 318 -17.93 -9.80 -16.57
CA LEU A 318 -16.88 -10.47 -15.82
C LEU A 318 -16.72 -11.96 -16.21
N PRO A 319 -15.58 -12.59 -15.89
CA PRO A 319 -15.43 -14.04 -15.84
C PRO A 319 -16.39 -14.68 -14.82
N LYS A 320 -16.64 -15.98 -14.96
CA LYS A 320 -17.64 -16.74 -14.21
C LYS A 320 -17.45 -16.65 -12.70
N GLY A 321 -18.47 -16.11 -12.02
CA GLY A 321 -18.54 -16.04 -10.57
C GLY A 321 -17.58 -15.03 -9.92
N LYS A 322 -16.95 -14.13 -10.70
CA LYS A 322 -16.24 -12.98 -10.14
C LYS A 322 -17.24 -11.90 -9.71
N ILE A 323 -16.86 -11.08 -8.75
CA ILE A 323 -17.66 -9.96 -8.20
C ILE A 323 -16.86 -8.67 -8.34
N VAL A 324 -17.53 -7.58 -8.74
CA VAL A 324 -17.03 -6.21 -8.55
C VAL A 324 -18.12 -5.42 -7.86
N LYS A 325 -17.92 -5.07 -6.59
CA LYS A 325 -18.83 -4.22 -5.82
C LYS A 325 -18.25 -2.81 -5.72
N PHE A 326 -19.04 -1.79 -6.05
CA PHE A 326 -18.65 -0.38 -5.97
C PHE A 326 -19.50 0.35 -4.91
N SER A 327 -18.84 0.94 -3.91
CA SER A 327 -19.43 2.03 -3.11
C SER A 327 -19.30 3.39 -3.80
N TYR A 328 -18.42 3.52 -4.80
CA TYR A 328 -18.20 4.79 -5.49
C TYR A 328 -19.41 5.13 -6.36
N LEU A 329 -19.99 6.31 -6.14
CA LEU A 329 -21.14 6.82 -6.87
C LEU A 329 -20.75 8.01 -7.73
N SER A 330 -20.98 7.93 -9.04
CA SER A 330 -20.90 9.09 -9.94
C SER A 330 -22.27 9.76 -10.07
N GLY A 331 -22.30 11.09 -10.11
CA GLY A 331 -23.49 11.85 -10.49
C GLY A 331 -23.96 11.57 -11.92
N THR A 332 -23.08 11.04 -12.77
CA THR A 332 -23.40 10.62 -14.15
C THR A 332 -23.91 9.17 -14.25
N ASP A 333 -23.96 8.43 -13.13
CA ASP A 333 -24.41 7.03 -13.05
C ASP A 333 -24.92 6.67 -11.63
N ILE A 334 -25.83 7.48 -11.07
CA ILE A 334 -26.25 7.38 -9.65
C ILE A 334 -26.84 6.01 -9.31
N ASP A 335 -27.59 5.42 -10.24
CA ASP A 335 -28.25 4.12 -10.10
C ASP A 335 -27.36 2.95 -10.58
N GLY A 336 -26.19 3.27 -11.14
CA GLY A 336 -25.13 2.35 -11.55
C GLY A 336 -25.38 1.54 -12.83
N GLU A 337 -26.27 2.00 -13.72
CA GLU A 337 -26.57 1.32 -14.98
C GLU A 337 -25.35 1.22 -15.90
N LYS A 338 -24.59 2.32 -16.05
CA LYS A 338 -23.40 2.36 -16.91
C LYS A 338 -22.28 1.49 -16.36
N ALA A 339 -22.13 1.44 -15.03
CA ALA A 339 -21.21 0.58 -14.32
C ALA A 339 -21.58 -0.91 -14.46
N MET A 340 -22.86 -1.25 -14.32
CA MET A 340 -23.33 -2.65 -14.46
C MET A 340 -23.15 -3.21 -15.87
N LYS A 341 -23.25 -2.36 -16.91
CA LYS A 341 -22.87 -2.67 -18.30
C LYS A 341 -21.36 -2.94 -18.50
N ARG A 342 -20.53 -2.57 -17.52
CA ARG A 342 -19.05 -2.60 -17.57
C ARG A 342 -18.48 -3.45 -16.43
N GLY A 343 -19.07 -4.62 -16.23
CA GLY A 343 -18.64 -5.63 -15.26
C GLY A 343 -18.98 -5.36 -13.79
N VAL A 344 -19.45 -4.18 -13.39
CA VAL A 344 -19.80 -3.95 -11.98
C VAL A 344 -21.01 -4.81 -11.59
N THR A 345 -20.86 -5.59 -10.53
CA THR A 345 -21.84 -6.59 -10.09
C THR A 345 -22.86 -6.02 -9.11
N TYR A 346 -22.39 -5.14 -8.20
CA TYR A 346 -23.18 -4.51 -7.15
C TYR A 346 -22.83 -3.03 -6.97
N VAL A 347 -23.84 -2.17 -6.78
CA VAL A 347 -23.70 -0.71 -6.62
C VAL A 347 -24.62 -0.18 -5.50
N HIS A 348 -24.27 0.94 -4.85
CA HIS A 348 -24.96 1.33 -3.61
C HIS A 348 -26.46 1.63 -3.77
N ASN A 349 -26.85 2.34 -4.84
CA ASN A 349 -28.23 2.79 -5.05
C ASN A 349 -29.04 1.91 -6.03
N ALA A 350 -28.57 0.70 -6.36
CA ALA A 350 -29.19 -0.12 -7.42
C ALA A 350 -30.72 -0.22 -7.27
N PRO A 351 -31.52 0.10 -8.30
CA PRO A 351 -32.97 -0.01 -8.23
C PRO A 351 -33.43 -1.45 -7.93
N ASN A 352 -32.77 -2.43 -8.55
CA ASN A 352 -32.92 -3.84 -8.21
C ASN A 352 -32.13 -4.17 -6.93
N ALA A 353 -32.82 -4.62 -5.88
CA ALA A 353 -32.22 -5.00 -4.60
C ALA A 353 -31.12 -6.09 -4.76
N ALA A 354 -31.32 -7.08 -5.65
CA ALA A 354 -30.32 -8.12 -5.91
C ALA A 354 -29.05 -7.61 -6.63
N ARG A 355 -29.02 -6.33 -7.02
CA ARG A 355 -27.84 -5.60 -7.52
C ARG A 355 -27.33 -4.55 -6.54
N ARG A 356 -27.96 -4.39 -5.38
CA ARG A 356 -27.64 -3.37 -4.40
C ARG A 356 -26.50 -3.80 -3.49
N ALA A 357 -25.59 -2.88 -3.20
CA ALA A 357 -24.60 -3.00 -2.15
C ALA A 357 -25.00 -2.10 -0.96
N TRP A 358 -25.17 -2.66 0.24
CA TRP A 358 -25.40 -1.86 1.46
C TRP A 358 -24.36 -2.21 2.53
N MET A 359 -24.06 -1.24 3.38
CA MET A 359 -23.05 -1.39 4.44
C MET A 359 -23.54 -0.74 5.73
N ASP A 360 -23.45 -1.46 6.84
CA ASP A 360 -23.65 -0.87 8.16
C ASP A 360 -22.36 -0.26 8.69
N TYR A 361 -22.48 0.95 9.24
CA TYR A 361 -21.41 1.69 9.92
C TYR A 361 -21.46 1.48 11.44
N ASP A 362 -21.64 0.22 11.86
CA ASP A 362 -21.67 -0.25 13.26
C ASP A 362 -22.84 0.28 14.12
N ASN A 363 -23.95 0.67 13.50
CA ASN A 363 -25.07 1.28 14.21
C ASN A 363 -25.69 0.33 15.24
N TRP A 364 -25.91 -0.94 14.88
CA TRP A 364 -26.45 -1.94 15.82
C TRP A 364 -25.53 -2.21 17.01
N LEU A 365 -24.21 -2.01 16.86
CA LEU A 365 -23.26 -2.08 17.98
C LEU A 365 -23.47 -0.87 18.90
N TYR A 366 -23.53 0.34 18.35
CA TYR A 366 -23.72 1.58 19.12
C TYR A 366 -25.09 1.63 19.83
N GLU A 367 -26.16 1.15 19.17
CA GLU A 367 -27.49 0.95 19.77
C GLU A 367 -27.50 -0.13 20.85
N SER A 368 -26.59 -1.11 20.76
CA SER A 368 -26.31 -2.08 21.83
C SER A 368 -25.39 -1.52 22.93
N GLY A 369 -25.08 -0.23 22.91
CA GLY A 369 -24.24 0.46 23.89
C GLY A 369 -22.73 0.29 23.69
N CYS A 370 -22.28 -0.19 22.53
CA CYS A 370 -20.85 -0.30 22.23
C CYS A 370 -20.19 1.10 22.20
N PRO A 371 -19.00 1.29 22.78
CA PRO A 371 -18.18 2.45 22.53
C PRO A 371 -17.89 2.64 21.03
N LYS A 372 -17.71 3.89 20.59
CA LYS A 372 -17.35 4.18 19.20
C LYS A 372 -15.91 3.74 18.89
N ALA A 373 -15.66 3.35 17.64
CA ALA A 373 -14.33 3.02 17.17
C ALA A 373 -13.35 4.17 17.47
N TYR A 374 -12.12 3.82 17.86
CA TYR A 374 -11.04 4.76 18.22
C TYR A 374 -11.29 5.72 19.39
N THR A 375 -12.47 5.71 20.05
CA THR A 375 -12.75 6.57 21.22
C THR A 375 -12.40 5.94 22.57
N THR A 376 -11.94 4.68 22.61
CA THR A 376 -11.64 3.96 23.85
C THR A 376 -10.66 2.79 23.62
N THR A 377 -10.32 2.03 24.68
CA THR A 377 -9.35 0.92 24.63
C THR A 377 -10.01 -0.46 24.50
N GLU A 378 -9.21 -1.48 24.13
CA GLU A 378 -9.63 -2.89 24.07
C GLU A 378 -10.34 -3.34 25.36
N GLU A 379 -9.83 -2.97 26.53
CA GLU A 379 -10.36 -3.37 27.83
C GLU A 379 -11.78 -2.84 28.09
N VAL A 380 -12.13 -1.70 27.51
CA VAL A 380 -13.47 -1.10 27.65
C VAL A 380 -14.46 -1.78 26.69
N VAL A 381 -14.05 -2.06 25.46
CA VAL A 381 -14.87 -2.85 24.51
C VAL A 381 -15.09 -4.27 25.03
N ASN A 382 -14.05 -4.93 25.55
CA ASN A 382 -14.16 -6.26 26.16
C ASN A 382 -15.12 -6.24 27.37
N GLN A 383 -15.04 -5.23 28.25
CA GLN A 383 -15.98 -5.08 29.38
C GLN A 383 -17.42 -4.84 28.95
N TRP A 384 -17.66 -4.07 27.88
CA TRP A 384 -18.99 -3.94 27.30
C TRP A 384 -19.49 -5.28 26.74
N LEU A 385 -18.67 -5.97 25.94
CA LEU A 385 -19.04 -7.23 25.28
C LEU A 385 -19.29 -8.36 26.29
N ASP A 386 -18.60 -8.38 27.42
CA ASP A 386 -18.86 -9.30 28.52
C ASP A 386 -20.22 -9.01 29.21
N ARG A 387 -20.60 -7.73 29.36
CA ARG A 387 -21.83 -7.30 30.07
C ARG A 387 -23.10 -7.27 29.21
N VAL A 388 -23.00 -6.94 27.92
CA VAL A 388 -24.16 -6.73 27.04
C VAL A 388 -24.99 -8.00 26.86
N ASP A 389 -26.32 -7.88 26.84
CA ASP A 389 -27.22 -9.01 26.58
C ASP A 389 -27.11 -9.46 25.12
N ALA A 390 -26.93 -10.76 24.91
CA ALA A 390 -26.92 -11.38 23.60
C ALA A 390 -28.26 -11.20 22.85
N ASN A 391 -29.38 -11.08 23.57
CA ASN A 391 -30.69 -10.82 22.97
C ASN A 391 -30.80 -9.39 22.44
N VAL A 392 -30.18 -8.41 23.09
CA VAL A 392 -30.13 -7.01 22.62
C VAL A 392 -29.26 -6.90 21.37
N LEU A 393 -28.04 -7.45 21.40
CA LEU A 393 -27.17 -7.56 20.22
C LEU A 393 -27.90 -8.21 19.03
N ARG A 394 -28.57 -9.33 19.29
CA ARG A 394 -29.35 -10.09 18.31
C ARG A 394 -30.52 -9.28 17.75
N LYS A 395 -31.27 -8.56 18.60
CA LYS A 395 -32.40 -7.72 18.19
C LYS A 395 -31.93 -6.58 17.29
N ASN A 396 -30.94 -5.81 17.74
CA ASN A 396 -30.49 -4.62 17.00
C ASN A 396 -29.84 -5.04 15.67
N PHE A 397 -29.13 -6.17 15.62
CA PHE A 397 -28.66 -6.73 14.35
C PHE A 397 -29.80 -7.26 13.46
N ALA A 398 -30.87 -7.83 14.03
CA ALA A 398 -32.06 -8.23 13.27
C ALA A 398 -32.75 -7.04 12.58
N GLU A 399 -32.72 -5.85 13.21
CA GLU A 399 -33.24 -4.59 12.65
C GLU A 399 -32.38 -4.07 11.49
N VAL A 400 -31.07 -4.35 11.47
CA VAL A 400 -30.18 -4.12 10.31
C VAL A 400 -30.42 -5.10 9.16
N VAL A 401 -30.65 -6.39 9.46
CA VAL A 401 -30.85 -7.44 8.44
C VAL A 401 -32.22 -7.34 7.77
N SER A 402 -33.29 -7.06 8.54
CA SER A 402 -34.69 -7.08 8.05
C SER A 402 -34.95 -6.25 6.77
N PRO A 403 -34.51 -4.98 6.65
CA PRO A 403 -34.70 -4.20 5.42
C PRO A 403 -33.75 -4.63 4.28
N ASN A 404 -32.75 -5.45 4.56
CA ASN A 404 -31.65 -5.81 3.67
C ASN A 404 -31.67 -7.28 3.19
N ILE A 405 -32.67 -8.09 3.53
CA ILE A 405 -32.71 -9.52 3.18
C ILE A 405 -32.60 -9.81 1.66
N LYS A 406 -32.94 -8.84 0.80
CA LYS A 406 -32.82 -8.95 -0.67
C LYS A 406 -31.67 -8.14 -1.28
N THR A 407 -30.84 -7.52 -0.44
CA THR A 407 -29.67 -6.74 -0.88
C THR A 407 -28.60 -7.70 -1.38
N GLY A 408 -28.18 -7.58 -2.64
CA GLY A 408 -27.25 -8.51 -3.29
C GLY A 408 -25.86 -8.59 -2.63
N TYR A 409 -25.42 -7.53 -1.96
CA TYR A 409 -24.17 -7.50 -1.20
C TYR A 409 -24.33 -6.69 0.09
N LEU A 410 -24.12 -7.33 1.24
CA LEU A 410 -24.21 -6.75 2.58
C LEU A 410 -22.83 -6.78 3.25
N SER A 411 -22.38 -5.63 3.75
CA SER A 411 -21.11 -5.52 4.48
C SER A 411 -21.31 -4.88 5.88
N LEU A 412 -20.47 -5.22 6.84
CA LEU A 412 -20.34 -4.50 8.12
C LEU A 412 -18.97 -3.84 8.21
N ASN A 413 -18.92 -2.59 8.69
CA ASN A 413 -17.68 -1.87 8.96
C ASN A 413 -16.85 -2.51 10.09
N PHE A 414 -17.52 -2.94 11.17
CA PHE A 414 -17.02 -3.75 12.29
C PHE A 414 -15.79 -3.25 13.05
N GLU A 415 -15.43 -1.97 12.90
CA GLU A 415 -14.25 -1.34 13.51
C GLU A 415 -14.18 -1.42 15.04
N PRO A 416 -15.28 -1.23 15.82
CA PRO A 416 -15.21 -1.25 17.27
C PRO A 416 -14.74 -2.59 17.85
N ILE A 417 -14.87 -3.69 17.11
CA ILE A 417 -14.58 -5.06 17.57
C ILE A 417 -13.47 -5.73 16.76
N GLY A 418 -13.40 -5.50 15.44
CA GLY A 418 -12.55 -6.27 14.51
C GLY A 418 -11.05 -6.19 14.80
N VAL A 419 -10.56 -5.05 15.28
CA VAL A 419 -9.12 -4.80 15.44
C VAL A 419 -8.59 -5.20 16.84
N TRP A 420 -9.43 -5.16 17.87
CA TRP A 420 -9.02 -5.11 19.28
C TRP A 420 -9.94 -5.95 20.22
N ASN A 421 -10.19 -7.23 19.92
CA ASN A 421 -11.05 -8.04 20.78
C ASN A 421 -10.54 -9.46 21.10
N SER A 422 -10.09 -9.63 22.34
CA SER A 422 -9.73 -10.91 22.96
C SER A 422 -10.77 -11.43 23.97
N SER A 423 -11.94 -10.79 24.12
CA SER A 423 -13.00 -11.22 25.03
C SER A 423 -13.45 -12.66 24.77
N LYS A 424 -13.77 -13.37 25.88
CA LYS A 424 -14.36 -14.71 25.86
C LYS A 424 -15.84 -14.70 25.43
N SER A 425 -16.49 -13.54 25.50
CA SER A 425 -17.91 -13.35 25.16
C SER A 425 -18.16 -13.06 23.68
N ILE A 426 -17.11 -13.04 22.85
CA ILE A 426 -17.17 -12.80 21.40
C ILE A 426 -18.17 -13.69 20.64
N GLY A 427 -18.48 -14.88 21.15
CA GLY A 427 -19.51 -15.77 20.61
C GLY A 427 -20.92 -15.13 20.56
N LYS A 428 -21.20 -14.11 21.38
CA LYS A 428 -22.44 -13.31 21.31
C LYS A 428 -22.61 -12.65 19.93
N ILE A 429 -21.52 -12.16 19.32
CA ILE A 429 -21.51 -11.62 17.96
C ILE A 429 -21.85 -12.72 16.95
N GLY A 430 -21.18 -13.87 17.04
CA GLY A 430 -21.44 -15.01 16.16
C GLY A 430 -22.90 -15.51 16.19
N ILE A 431 -23.54 -15.42 17.36
CA ILE A 431 -24.96 -15.75 17.57
C ILE A 431 -25.89 -14.69 16.95
N ALA A 432 -25.56 -13.40 17.05
CA ALA A 432 -26.30 -12.33 16.39
C ALA A 432 -26.22 -12.43 14.86
N LEU A 433 -25.02 -12.69 14.30
CA LEU A 433 -24.83 -12.84 12.85
C LEU A 433 -25.59 -14.02 12.24
N GLN A 434 -26.09 -14.99 13.02
CA GLN A 434 -26.98 -16.03 12.48
C GLN A 434 -28.36 -15.50 12.07
N GLU A 435 -28.73 -14.24 12.36
CA GLU A 435 -29.98 -13.65 11.85
C GLU A 435 -30.01 -13.55 10.33
N LEU A 436 -28.85 -13.42 9.66
CA LEU A 436 -28.75 -13.51 8.19
C LEU A 436 -29.38 -14.79 7.65
N LYS A 437 -29.09 -15.93 8.29
CA LYS A 437 -29.65 -17.24 7.91
C LYS A 437 -31.09 -17.40 8.38
N ARG A 438 -31.43 -16.92 9.58
CA ARG A 438 -32.79 -17.05 10.14
C ARG A 438 -33.83 -16.22 9.37
N GLN A 439 -33.43 -15.08 8.82
CA GLN A 439 -34.28 -14.21 8.01
C GLN A 439 -34.21 -14.54 6.51
N ASN A 440 -33.45 -15.57 6.12
CA ASN A 440 -33.22 -16.00 4.73
C ASN A 440 -32.69 -14.86 3.83
N ALA A 441 -31.64 -14.16 4.29
CA ALA A 441 -30.94 -13.19 3.45
C ALA A 441 -30.35 -13.87 2.19
N GLU A 442 -30.65 -13.31 1.02
CA GLU A 442 -30.39 -13.90 -0.31
C GLU A 442 -29.00 -13.55 -0.87
N GLY A 443 -28.37 -12.48 -0.38
CA GLY A 443 -27.14 -11.89 -0.92
C GLY A 443 -25.82 -12.34 -0.28
N GLU A 444 -24.71 -11.85 -0.85
CA GLU A 444 -23.37 -12.04 -0.31
C GLU A 444 -23.18 -11.26 1.00
N PHE A 445 -22.46 -11.83 1.98
CA PHE A 445 -22.17 -11.19 3.26
C PHE A 445 -20.67 -11.10 3.55
N ALA A 446 -20.20 -9.87 3.82
CA ALA A 446 -18.82 -9.51 4.12
C ALA A 446 -18.68 -8.80 5.48
N ILE A 447 -17.47 -8.84 6.06
CA ILE A 447 -17.10 -8.05 7.25
C ILE A 447 -15.76 -7.37 6.99
N TRP A 448 -15.75 -6.04 7.07
CA TRP A 448 -14.57 -5.19 6.93
C TRP A 448 -13.80 -5.11 8.27
N SER A 449 -12.49 -4.87 8.28
CA SER A 449 -11.49 -5.40 7.34
C SER A 449 -10.95 -6.73 7.91
N LEU A 450 -11.86 -7.68 8.17
CA LEU A 450 -11.61 -8.79 9.08
C LEU A 450 -10.81 -9.92 8.43
N ASN A 451 -9.52 -9.98 8.73
CA ASN A 451 -8.61 -11.02 8.27
C ASN A 451 -8.14 -11.99 9.40
N PRO A 452 -7.60 -13.16 9.04
CA PRO A 452 -6.92 -14.02 10.00
C PRO A 452 -5.62 -13.34 10.47
N ARG A 453 -5.55 -12.90 11.73
CA ARG A 453 -4.48 -12.04 12.31
C ARG A 453 -3.03 -12.44 11.96
N GLY A 454 -2.76 -13.74 11.78
CA GLY A 454 -1.44 -14.27 11.39
C GLY A 454 -1.02 -14.02 9.94
N VAL A 455 -1.93 -13.58 9.05
CA VAL A 455 -1.64 -13.22 7.64
C VAL A 455 -1.55 -11.70 7.43
N SER A 456 -1.83 -10.91 8.46
CA SER A 456 -1.93 -9.44 8.36
C SER A 456 -0.73 -8.77 7.67
N ARG A 457 -1.01 -7.72 6.89
CA ARG A 457 -0.03 -7.01 6.06
C ARG A 457 1.24 -6.60 6.82
N ALA A 458 1.08 -6.06 8.03
CA ALA A 458 2.21 -5.67 8.89
C ALA A 458 3.13 -6.85 9.26
N LYS A 459 2.61 -8.09 9.34
CA LYS A 459 3.40 -9.30 9.55
C LYS A 459 4.07 -9.79 8.26
N PHE A 460 3.36 -9.76 7.13
CA PHE A 460 3.91 -10.08 5.80
C PHE A 460 5.12 -9.18 5.48
N GLU A 461 5.02 -7.89 5.80
CA GLU A 461 6.02 -6.87 5.47
C GLU A 461 7.11 -6.72 6.54
N GLY A 462 6.74 -6.74 7.82
CA GLY A 462 7.61 -6.33 8.92
C GLY A 462 8.44 -7.44 9.58
N GLU A 463 7.91 -8.65 9.74
CA GLU A 463 8.57 -9.71 10.54
C GLU A 463 9.52 -10.59 9.73
N ARG A 464 9.44 -10.57 8.39
CA ARG A 464 10.01 -11.58 7.47
C ARG A 464 9.57 -13.03 7.76
N ASP A 465 8.60 -13.25 8.65
CA ASP A 465 7.94 -14.54 8.91
C ASP A 465 6.91 -14.89 7.82
N ALA A 466 7.34 -14.76 6.57
CA ALA A 466 6.65 -15.37 5.45
C ALA A 466 6.89 -16.89 5.43
N GLN A 467 7.82 -17.44 6.23
CA GLN A 467 7.97 -18.89 6.38
C GLN A 467 6.67 -19.55 6.87
N GLY A 468 5.97 -18.95 7.84
CA GLY A 468 4.62 -19.38 8.22
C GLY A 468 3.65 -19.41 7.04
N MET A 469 3.61 -18.34 6.24
CA MET A 469 2.70 -18.19 5.10
C MET A 469 3.04 -19.12 3.92
N THR A 470 4.32 -19.20 3.53
CA THR A 470 4.86 -20.14 2.53
C THR A 470 4.54 -21.59 2.93
N ASN A 471 4.69 -21.96 4.21
CA ASN A 471 4.32 -23.29 4.70
C ASN A 471 2.81 -23.55 4.58
N VAL A 472 1.94 -22.57 4.86
CA VAL A 472 0.49 -22.69 4.62
C VAL A 472 0.19 -22.86 3.13
N LEU A 473 0.80 -22.06 2.25
CA LEU A 473 0.63 -22.17 0.79
C LEU A 473 1.08 -23.53 0.25
N LYS A 474 2.15 -24.13 0.78
CA LYS A 474 2.70 -25.43 0.34
C LYS A 474 2.02 -26.67 0.95
N TRP A 475 1.31 -26.54 2.08
CA TRP A 475 0.69 -27.68 2.78
C TRP A 475 -0.25 -28.52 1.90
N GLN A 476 -0.25 -29.84 2.02
CA GLN A 476 -1.08 -30.73 1.17
C GLN A 476 -2.38 -31.21 1.85
N GLY A 477 -2.56 -30.95 3.15
CA GLY A 477 -3.80 -31.20 3.88
C GLY A 477 -4.70 -29.96 3.99
N SER A 478 -5.53 -29.91 5.02
CA SER A 478 -6.44 -28.77 5.29
C SER A 478 -5.69 -27.45 5.51
N GLY A 479 -6.12 -26.37 4.85
CA GLY A 479 -5.57 -25.04 5.08
C GLY A 479 -5.79 -24.52 6.50
N PHE A 480 -6.91 -24.89 7.14
CA PHE A 480 -7.16 -24.55 8.54
C PHE A 480 -6.16 -25.25 9.48
N GLU A 481 -5.81 -26.50 9.19
CA GLU A 481 -4.78 -27.22 9.94
C GLU A 481 -3.40 -26.55 9.77
N ALA A 482 -3.01 -26.26 8.52
CA ALA A 482 -1.76 -25.57 8.20
C ALA A 482 -1.66 -24.23 8.92
N TYR A 483 -2.73 -23.43 8.88
CA TYR A 483 -2.81 -22.13 9.52
C TYR A 483 -2.60 -22.24 11.04
N ASN A 484 -3.29 -23.16 11.71
CA ASN A 484 -3.15 -23.35 13.16
C ASN A 484 -1.77 -23.90 13.56
N ARG A 485 -1.11 -24.68 12.69
CA ARG A 485 0.29 -25.12 12.87
C ARG A 485 1.27 -23.95 12.74
N ALA A 486 1.11 -23.11 11.72
CA ALA A 486 1.99 -21.96 11.45
C ALA A 486 1.83 -20.81 12.45
N PHE A 487 0.61 -20.56 12.92
CA PHE A 487 0.27 -19.37 13.71
C PHE A 487 -0.32 -19.72 15.09
N SER A 488 0.23 -20.75 15.74
CA SER A 488 -0.24 -21.32 17.01
C SER A 488 -0.36 -20.31 18.17
N ILE A 489 0.46 -19.25 18.17
CA ILE A 489 0.44 -18.16 19.17
C ILE A 489 -0.46 -16.96 18.80
N PHE A 490 -1.02 -16.93 17.59
CA PHE A 490 -1.91 -15.88 17.10
C PHE A 490 -3.34 -16.42 16.90
N PRO A 491 -4.09 -16.69 18.00
CA PRO A 491 -5.38 -17.34 17.92
C PRO A 491 -6.41 -16.49 17.17
N THR A 492 -6.78 -16.95 15.97
CA THR A 492 -8.02 -16.57 15.26
C THR A 492 -9.30 -17.10 15.93
N ARG A 493 -9.14 -17.80 17.07
CA ARG A 493 -10.20 -18.53 17.78
C ARG A 493 -11.34 -17.69 18.30
N ASN A 494 -11.17 -16.38 18.44
CA ASN A 494 -12.17 -15.49 19.04
C ASN A 494 -13.01 -14.80 17.95
N VAL A 495 -12.56 -13.67 17.37
CA VAL A 495 -13.38 -12.90 16.40
C VAL A 495 -13.63 -13.70 15.11
N TRP A 496 -12.58 -14.02 14.33
CA TRP A 496 -12.74 -14.71 13.04
C TRP A 496 -13.55 -16.01 13.17
N ASN A 497 -13.17 -16.92 14.07
CA ASN A 497 -13.90 -18.18 14.23
C ASN A 497 -15.36 -18.01 14.69
N SER A 498 -15.73 -16.92 15.37
CA SER A 498 -17.13 -16.68 15.76
C SER A 498 -17.99 -16.18 14.61
N VAL A 499 -17.41 -15.50 13.62
CA VAL A 499 -18.16 -14.82 12.54
C VAL A 499 -17.98 -15.44 11.16
N ARG A 500 -16.89 -16.20 10.93
CA ARG A 500 -16.57 -16.82 9.64
C ARG A 500 -17.71 -17.71 9.12
N ASP A 501 -18.48 -18.33 10.02
CA ASP A 501 -19.56 -19.25 9.66
C ASP A 501 -20.80 -18.50 9.14
N ALA A 502 -20.84 -17.17 9.28
CA ALA A 502 -21.87 -16.29 8.71
C ALA A 502 -21.44 -15.62 7.39
N VAL A 503 -20.15 -15.27 7.22
CA VAL A 503 -19.66 -14.61 5.99
C VAL A 503 -19.59 -15.58 4.81
N THR A 504 -20.02 -15.10 3.64
CA THR A 504 -19.78 -15.74 2.34
C THR A 504 -18.52 -15.18 1.66
N VAL A 505 -18.15 -13.94 2.03
CA VAL A 505 -16.99 -13.19 1.54
C VAL A 505 -15.93 -13.04 2.63
N SER A 506 -14.72 -13.52 2.33
CA SER A 506 -13.49 -13.08 2.98
C SER A 506 -12.94 -11.85 2.24
N GLN A 507 -12.82 -10.73 2.95
CA GLN A 507 -12.08 -9.57 2.44
C GLN A 507 -10.58 -9.76 2.65
N VAL A 508 -9.77 -9.40 1.64
CA VAL A 508 -8.32 -9.65 1.61
C VAL A 508 -7.52 -8.52 0.96
N GLY A 509 -6.20 -8.51 1.18
CA GLY A 509 -5.22 -7.56 0.67
C GLY A 509 -5.15 -6.26 1.47
N ASN A 510 -6.31 -5.74 1.86
CA ASN A 510 -6.53 -4.41 2.42
C ASN A 510 -6.01 -3.27 1.52
N TYR A 511 -6.38 -2.05 1.90
CA TYR A 511 -6.13 -0.83 1.15
C TYR A 511 -4.70 -0.30 1.33
N CYS A 512 -4.35 0.76 0.60
CA CYS A 512 -3.00 1.32 0.58
C CYS A 512 -2.81 2.28 1.76
N ASN A 513 -2.10 1.86 2.82
CA ASN A 513 -1.76 2.74 3.95
C ASN A 513 -0.43 3.50 3.77
N ASP A 514 0.39 3.11 2.79
CA ASP A 514 1.73 3.67 2.62
C ASP A 514 2.17 3.57 1.16
N LEU A 515 2.50 4.72 0.56
CA LEU A 515 3.00 4.80 -0.80
C LEU A 515 4.40 4.20 -0.96
N ARG A 516 5.14 4.00 0.14
CA ARG A 516 6.46 3.33 0.12
C ARG A 516 6.35 1.80 0.05
N ASN A 517 5.13 1.26 0.00
CA ASN A 517 4.90 -0.17 0.16
C ASN A 517 4.63 -0.92 -1.16
N VAL A 518 5.70 -1.48 -1.72
CA VAL A 518 5.67 -2.39 -2.88
C VAL A 518 5.07 -3.78 -2.58
N GLY A 519 4.81 -4.11 -1.31
CA GLY A 519 4.29 -5.41 -0.88
C GLY A 519 2.80 -5.65 -1.19
N THR A 520 2.03 -4.59 -1.43
CA THR A 520 0.56 -4.60 -1.46
C THR A 520 -0.07 -5.70 -2.33
N ILE A 521 0.41 -5.92 -3.57
CA ILE A 521 -0.11 -6.97 -4.46
C ILE A 521 0.33 -8.38 -4.02
N TYR A 522 1.57 -8.53 -3.57
CA TYR A 522 2.08 -9.81 -3.05
C TYR A 522 1.35 -10.22 -1.76
N HIS A 523 1.00 -9.25 -0.91
CA HIS A 523 0.15 -9.48 0.27
C HIS A 523 -1.26 -9.92 -0.14
N LEU A 524 -1.94 -9.19 -1.05
CA LEU A 524 -3.26 -9.57 -1.56
C LEU A 524 -3.28 -11.02 -2.06
N MET A 525 -2.32 -11.41 -2.89
CA MET A 525 -2.29 -12.78 -3.40
C MET A 525 -1.97 -13.80 -2.30
N THR A 526 -1.07 -13.50 -1.36
CA THR A 526 -0.78 -14.38 -0.23
C THR A 526 -2.01 -14.60 0.66
N GLU A 527 -2.70 -13.53 1.05
CA GLU A 527 -3.86 -13.57 1.93
C GLU A 527 -5.09 -14.15 1.25
N GLY A 528 -5.31 -13.83 -0.03
CA GLY A 528 -6.34 -14.45 -0.87
C GLY A 528 -6.15 -15.96 -1.02
N LEU A 529 -4.96 -16.42 -1.38
CA LEU A 529 -4.67 -17.85 -1.56
C LEU A 529 -4.76 -18.62 -0.23
N ILE A 530 -4.29 -18.04 0.88
CA ILE A 530 -4.46 -18.65 2.21
C ILE A 530 -5.95 -18.71 2.57
N SER A 531 -6.73 -17.65 2.33
CA SER A 531 -8.17 -17.63 2.58
C SER A 531 -8.93 -18.70 1.77
N LYS A 532 -8.64 -18.81 0.46
CA LYS A 532 -9.19 -19.87 -0.41
C LYS A 532 -8.73 -21.28 -0.02
N LYS A 533 -7.66 -21.42 0.76
CA LYS A 533 -7.20 -22.73 1.27
C LYS A 533 -7.84 -23.13 2.60
N ILE A 534 -8.21 -22.14 3.42
CA ILE A 534 -8.93 -22.36 4.68
C ILE A 534 -10.43 -22.55 4.40
N GLU A 535 -11.02 -21.75 3.50
CA GLU A 535 -12.45 -21.73 3.20
C GLU A 535 -12.69 -21.75 1.65
N PRO A 536 -12.46 -22.87 0.94
CA PRO A 536 -12.44 -22.90 -0.53
C PRO A 536 -13.72 -22.44 -1.23
N THR A 537 -14.87 -22.64 -0.58
CA THR A 537 -16.20 -22.27 -1.08
C THR A 537 -16.53 -20.79 -0.93
N LYS A 538 -15.83 -20.05 -0.07
CA LYS A 538 -16.08 -18.62 0.18
C LYS A 538 -15.39 -17.76 -0.86
N LYS A 539 -15.95 -16.57 -1.11
CA LYS A 539 -15.39 -15.56 -2.02
C LYS A 539 -14.17 -14.91 -1.36
N ALA A 540 -13.06 -14.77 -2.07
CA ALA A 540 -11.95 -13.91 -1.65
C ALA A 540 -11.94 -12.62 -2.48
N LEU A 541 -12.41 -11.52 -1.90
CA LEU A 541 -12.49 -10.21 -2.58
C LEU A 541 -11.41 -9.25 -2.06
N ALA A 542 -10.72 -8.57 -2.97
CA ALA A 542 -9.79 -7.49 -2.65
C ALA A 542 -10.55 -6.30 -2.06
N ASN A 543 -10.27 -5.96 -0.81
CA ASN A 543 -10.85 -4.79 -0.12
C ASN A 543 -10.00 -3.56 -0.41
N ILE A 544 -10.52 -2.65 -1.25
CA ILE A 544 -9.77 -1.54 -1.84
C ILE A 544 -10.37 -0.21 -1.39
N TRP A 545 -9.54 0.74 -0.98
CA TRP A 545 -9.90 2.16 -0.95
C TRP A 545 -9.15 2.87 -2.09
N HIS A 546 -9.85 3.73 -2.83
CA HIS A 546 -9.28 4.61 -3.85
C HIS A 546 -8.42 5.76 -3.27
N GLU A 547 -8.47 6.00 -1.95
CA GLU A 547 -7.59 6.94 -1.22
C GLU A 547 -6.53 6.20 -0.39
N VAL A 548 -5.41 6.86 -0.11
CA VAL A 548 -4.33 6.35 0.75
C VAL A 548 -4.63 6.61 2.22
N GLU A 549 -4.60 5.58 3.06
CA GLU A 549 -4.83 5.67 4.51
C GLU A 549 -3.52 5.69 5.31
N ALA A 550 -2.75 6.77 5.15
CA ALA A 550 -1.54 6.98 5.94
C ALA A 550 -1.86 7.45 7.36
N MET A 551 -1.24 6.80 8.36
CA MET A 551 -1.10 7.35 9.71
C MET A 551 0.03 8.38 9.74
N ASP A 552 -0.01 9.30 10.71
CA ASP A 552 0.89 10.44 10.94
C ASP A 552 1.06 11.48 9.80
N TRP A 553 0.82 11.13 8.54
CA TRP A 553 0.92 12.08 7.42
C TRP A 553 -0.33 12.94 7.31
N GLN A 554 -0.13 14.23 7.56
CA GLN A 554 -1.21 15.21 7.65
C GLN A 554 -1.91 15.39 6.30
N LEU A 555 -3.23 15.59 6.35
CA LEU A 555 -4.09 15.78 5.17
C LEU A 555 -3.56 16.93 4.31
N GLY A 556 -3.45 16.71 3.00
CA GLY A 556 -2.85 17.66 2.06
C GLY A 556 -3.73 18.90 1.93
N GLU A 557 -3.12 20.07 2.10
CA GLU A 557 -3.83 21.35 2.10
C GLU A 557 -3.87 21.97 0.70
N GLN A 558 -5.02 21.86 0.04
CA GLN A 558 -5.24 22.43 -1.30
C GLN A 558 -6.10 23.71 -1.20
N THR A 559 -6.10 24.53 -2.26
CA THR A 559 -6.96 25.72 -2.38
C THR A 559 -7.99 25.48 -3.47
N HIS A 560 -9.26 25.71 -3.17
CA HIS A 560 -10.40 25.49 -4.07
C HIS A 560 -11.10 26.81 -4.41
N ARG A 561 -11.79 26.85 -5.55
CA ARG A 561 -12.63 27.98 -5.97
C ARG A 561 -13.98 27.50 -6.51
N THR A 562 -15.03 28.13 -6.02
CA THR A 562 -16.44 27.99 -6.48
C THR A 562 -16.67 28.62 -7.86
N SER A 563 -17.81 28.32 -8.47
CA SER A 563 -18.28 28.98 -9.70
C SER A 563 -18.50 30.49 -9.51
N SER A 564 -18.92 30.91 -8.31
CA SER A 564 -19.11 32.32 -7.96
C SER A 564 -17.82 33.07 -7.65
N GLY A 565 -16.67 32.41 -7.72
CA GLY A 565 -15.35 33.00 -7.48
C GLY A 565 -14.88 33.00 -6.03
N GLU A 566 -15.74 32.64 -5.07
CA GLU A 566 -15.38 32.43 -3.65
C GLU A 566 -14.30 31.35 -3.54
N VAL A 567 -13.32 31.60 -2.68
CA VAL A 567 -12.14 30.78 -2.46
C VAL A 567 -12.14 30.27 -1.02
N PHE A 568 -11.81 28.99 -0.84
CA PHE A 568 -11.50 28.43 0.47
C PHE A 568 -10.41 27.37 0.35
N ARG A 569 -9.91 26.88 1.48
CA ARG A 569 -8.90 25.82 1.54
C ARG A 569 -9.54 24.53 2.04
N ILE A 570 -8.94 23.39 1.69
CA ILE A 570 -9.47 22.05 1.97
C ILE A 570 -8.38 21.12 2.43
N LYS A 571 -8.78 20.06 3.14
CA LYS A 571 -7.91 18.96 3.59
C LYS A 571 -8.29 17.67 2.88
N THR A 572 -7.31 17.05 2.24
CA THR A 572 -7.48 15.92 1.31
C THR A 572 -6.59 14.74 1.69
N LYS A 573 -6.85 13.57 1.11
CA LYS A 573 -5.93 12.41 1.15
C LYS A 573 -5.23 12.23 -0.21
N PRO A 574 -4.03 11.64 -0.28
CA PRO A 574 -3.50 11.18 -1.54
C PRO A 574 -4.45 10.13 -2.14
N ILE A 575 -4.75 10.22 -3.43
CA ILE A 575 -5.46 9.18 -4.18
C ILE A 575 -4.46 8.06 -4.53
N VAL A 576 -4.87 6.80 -4.55
CA VAL A 576 -3.95 5.67 -4.83
C VAL A 576 -3.42 5.74 -6.27
N PRO A 577 -2.11 5.54 -6.52
CA PRO A 577 -1.52 5.53 -7.86
C PRO A 577 -2.21 4.60 -8.89
N PRO A 578 -2.25 4.98 -10.18
CA PRO A 578 -2.86 4.20 -11.26
C PRO A 578 -2.32 2.78 -11.45
N ASP A 579 -1.02 2.59 -11.24
CA ASP A 579 -0.30 1.32 -11.42
C ASP A 579 -0.69 0.29 -10.35
N LEU A 580 -0.81 0.70 -9.09
CA LEU A 580 -1.37 -0.14 -8.02
C LEU A 580 -2.86 -0.43 -8.27
N MET A 581 -3.65 0.57 -8.67
CA MET A 581 -5.08 0.36 -8.93
C MET A 581 -5.32 -0.59 -10.10
N GLN A 582 -4.61 -0.44 -11.23
CA GLN A 582 -4.66 -1.40 -12.34
C GLN A 582 -4.21 -2.79 -11.91
N SER A 583 -3.13 -2.88 -11.13
CA SER A 583 -2.64 -4.16 -10.62
C SER A 583 -3.67 -4.84 -9.70
N TRP A 584 -4.29 -4.12 -8.78
CA TRP A 584 -5.42 -4.64 -8.01
C TRP A 584 -6.56 -5.12 -8.92
N GLY A 585 -6.90 -4.36 -9.98
CA GLY A 585 -7.89 -4.73 -10.98
C GLY A 585 -7.59 -6.07 -11.68
N VAL A 586 -6.32 -6.38 -11.90
CA VAL A 586 -5.87 -7.66 -12.48
C VAL A 586 -5.80 -8.78 -11.44
N TRP A 587 -5.04 -8.62 -10.36
CA TRP A 587 -4.74 -9.71 -9.42
C TRP A 587 -5.96 -10.15 -8.60
N SER A 588 -6.89 -9.23 -8.30
CA SER A 588 -8.18 -9.57 -7.69
C SER A 588 -9.01 -10.55 -8.54
N MET A 589 -8.89 -10.50 -9.87
CA MET A 589 -9.60 -11.40 -10.79
C MET A 589 -9.00 -12.81 -10.85
N TRP A 590 -7.78 -13.04 -10.32
CA TRP A 590 -7.30 -14.40 -10.03
C TRP A 590 -7.95 -14.99 -8.76
N LEU A 591 -8.43 -14.15 -7.85
CA LEU A 591 -9.22 -14.53 -6.67
C LEU A 591 -10.71 -14.56 -7.08
N ASP A 592 -11.62 -13.99 -6.28
CA ASP A 592 -13.04 -13.85 -6.65
C ASP A 592 -13.46 -12.42 -7.04
N GLY A 593 -12.57 -11.42 -6.96
CA GLY A 593 -12.81 -10.06 -7.43
C GLY A 593 -12.64 -8.96 -6.37
N ILE A 594 -13.47 -7.90 -6.41
CA ILE A 594 -13.22 -6.60 -5.76
C ILE A 594 -14.40 -6.14 -4.89
N ASP A 595 -14.08 -5.61 -3.71
CA ASP A 595 -14.90 -4.70 -2.92
C ASP A 595 -14.24 -3.31 -2.94
N LEU A 596 -14.73 -2.38 -3.77
CA LEU A 596 -14.28 -0.99 -3.77
C LEU A 596 -15.05 -0.23 -2.70
N TRP A 597 -14.33 0.12 -1.65
CA TRP A 597 -14.74 0.96 -0.54
C TRP A 597 -14.47 2.44 -0.85
N SER A 598 -15.39 3.30 -0.42
CA SER A 598 -15.34 4.74 -0.65
C SER A 598 -16.23 5.49 0.33
N ASP A 599 -16.00 6.80 0.40
CA ASP A 599 -17.00 7.77 0.81
C ASP A 599 -18.35 7.53 0.07
N PRO A 600 -19.50 7.46 0.77
CA PRO A 600 -20.81 7.31 0.14
C PRO A 600 -21.35 8.60 -0.51
N ASN A 601 -20.67 9.76 -0.35
CA ASN A 601 -21.06 10.98 -1.07
C ASN A 601 -20.95 10.80 -2.59
N ILE A 602 -21.99 11.19 -3.32
CA ILE A 602 -22.02 11.13 -4.80
C ILE A 602 -20.97 12.11 -5.35
N LYS A 603 -20.10 11.65 -6.25
CA LYS A 603 -19.05 12.45 -6.88
C LYS A 603 -19.58 13.15 -8.13
N VAL A 604 -19.46 14.48 -8.15
CA VAL A 604 -20.02 15.35 -9.20
C VAL A 604 -18.99 16.37 -9.66
N ASP A 605 -18.96 16.67 -10.96
CA ASP A 605 -18.14 17.74 -11.52
C ASP A 605 -18.85 19.09 -11.37
N ASN A 606 -18.98 19.53 -10.11
CA ASN A 606 -19.52 20.84 -9.74
C ASN A 606 -18.71 21.41 -8.56
N PRO A 607 -17.92 22.49 -8.75
CA PRO A 607 -17.07 23.06 -7.72
C PRO A 607 -17.83 23.73 -6.55
N ASP A 608 -19.15 23.91 -6.65
CA ASP A 608 -19.98 24.51 -5.58
C ASP A 608 -20.45 23.48 -4.54
N LEU A 609 -20.16 22.19 -4.73
CA LEU A 609 -20.61 21.11 -3.87
C LEU A 609 -19.41 20.44 -3.21
N TRP A 610 -18.98 20.90 -2.03
CA TRP A 610 -17.72 20.45 -1.42
C TRP A 610 -17.83 19.30 -0.40
N GLY A 611 -19.05 18.80 -0.13
CA GLY A 611 -19.28 17.72 0.84
C GLY A 611 -19.06 18.13 2.31
N SER A 612 -19.25 17.19 3.24
CA SER A 612 -19.32 17.45 4.68
C SER A 612 -17.99 17.65 5.42
N LYS A 613 -16.85 17.75 4.71
CA LYS A 613 -15.50 17.75 5.31
C LYS A 613 -14.58 18.90 4.85
N ALA A 614 -15.11 19.90 4.16
CA ALA A 614 -14.36 21.12 3.87
C ALA A 614 -14.16 21.97 5.14
N MET A 615 -12.96 22.55 5.30
CA MET A 615 -12.58 23.31 6.50
C MET A 615 -11.92 24.62 6.07
N GLU A 616 -12.63 25.72 6.28
CA GLU A 616 -12.17 27.06 5.91
C GLU A 616 -11.04 27.51 6.84
N LEU A 617 -9.80 27.44 6.35
CA LEU A 617 -8.61 27.71 7.16
C LEU A 617 -8.49 29.17 7.64
N ASP A 618 -9.21 30.11 7.03
CA ASP A 618 -9.25 31.52 7.48
C ASP A 618 -10.21 31.73 8.67
N THR A 619 -11.04 30.74 9.02
CA THR A 619 -12.01 30.80 10.13
C THR A 619 -11.85 29.68 11.16
N GLU A 620 -11.01 28.69 10.89
CA GLU A 620 -10.91 27.38 11.58
C GLU A 620 -12.26 26.65 11.78
N LYS A 621 -13.28 27.01 10.98
CA LYS A 621 -14.60 26.39 11.04
C LYS A 621 -14.76 25.37 9.92
N TYR A 622 -15.38 24.25 10.25
CA TYR A 622 -15.96 23.37 9.25
C TYR A 622 -17.09 24.13 8.56
N ARG A 623 -16.96 24.32 7.24
CA ARG A 623 -18.05 24.82 6.41
C ARG A 623 -18.87 23.63 5.98
N GLU A 624 -19.94 23.34 6.70
CA GLU A 624 -20.99 22.46 6.21
C GLU A 624 -21.43 22.94 4.82
N ASN A 625 -21.54 21.99 3.88
CA ASN A 625 -21.90 22.29 2.49
C ASN A 625 -23.30 22.91 2.39
N ARG A 626 -23.64 23.47 1.23
CA ARG A 626 -25.04 23.75 0.85
C ARG A 626 -25.80 22.43 0.67
N PHE A 627 -26.09 21.76 1.78
CA PHE A 627 -26.83 20.50 1.83
C PHE A 627 -28.25 20.72 1.30
N GLY A 628 -28.69 19.83 0.42
CA GLY A 628 -30.03 19.84 -0.16
C GLY A 628 -30.29 18.55 -0.94
N GLU A 629 -29.47 18.27 -1.95
CA GLU A 629 -29.71 17.13 -2.85
C GLU A 629 -28.61 16.06 -2.81
N ARG A 630 -29.03 14.86 -2.38
CA ARG A 630 -28.37 13.55 -2.61
C ARG A 630 -26.91 13.39 -2.14
N LEU A 631 -26.47 14.05 -1.07
CA LEU A 631 -25.12 13.87 -0.49
C LEU A 631 -23.98 14.09 -1.52
N SER A 632 -24.08 15.13 -2.33
CA SER A 632 -23.16 15.36 -3.45
C SER A 632 -21.86 16.07 -3.03
N SER A 633 -20.73 15.74 -3.67
CA SER A 633 -19.40 16.31 -3.42
C SER A 633 -18.48 16.31 -4.66
N TYR A 634 -17.62 17.32 -4.78
CA TYR A 634 -16.63 17.47 -5.84
C TYR A 634 -15.38 16.61 -5.56
N PRO A 635 -14.86 15.86 -6.55
CA PRO A 635 -13.60 15.14 -6.42
C PRO A 635 -12.43 16.13 -6.51
N PHE A 636 -11.88 16.58 -5.39
CA PHE A 636 -10.77 17.54 -5.37
C PHE A 636 -9.46 17.06 -6.02
N GLN A 637 -9.35 15.78 -6.36
CA GLN A 637 -8.27 15.19 -7.14
C GLN A 637 -8.84 14.31 -8.26
N SER A 638 -8.10 14.20 -9.37
CA SER A 638 -8.37 13.30 -10.49
C SER A 638 -8.61 11.85 -10.01
N GLN A 639 -9.76 11.29 -10.38
CA GLN A 639 -10.23 9.96 -10.01
C GLN A 639 -9.89 8.88 -11.06
N LYS A 640 -9.01 9.22 -12.02
CA LYS A 640 -8.54 8.33 -13.11
C LYS A 640 -7.90 7.03 -12.62
N ASN A 641 -7.54 6.94 -11.34
CA ASN A 641 -7.09 5.68 -10.74
C ASN A 641 -8.20 4.61 -10.68
N ILE A 642 -9.49 5.01 -10.64
CA ILE A 642 -10.64 4.11 -10.78
C ILE A 642 -10.80 3.63 -12.23
N ASP A 643 -10.50 4.47 -13.22
CA ASP A 643 -10.47 4.04 -14.63
C ASP A 643 -9.39 2.98 -14.85
N TRP A 644 -8.21 3.16 -14.23
CA TRP A 644 -7.14 2.17 -14.27
C TRP A 644 -7.46 0.88 -13.49
N LEU A 645 -8.16 0.96 -12.34
CA LEU A 645 -8.74 -0.22 -11.68
C LEU A 645 -9.65 -0.99 -12.63
N MET A 646 -10.59 -0.30 -13.29
CA MET A 646 -11.50 -0.91 -14.25
C MET A 646 -10.80 -1.39 -15.52
N ALA A 647 -9.69 -0.77 -15.92
CA ALA A 647 -8.85 -1.24 -17.04
C ALA A 647 -8.23 -2.62 -16.74
N GLY A 648 -7.80 -2.85 -15.50
CA GLY A 648 -7.35 -4.18 -15.03
C GLY A 648 -8.48 -5.22 -15.05
N VAL A 649 -9.67 -4.85 -14.55
CA VAL A 649 -10.87 -5.71 -14.59
C VAL A 649 -11.28 -6.04 -16.03
N TRP A 650 -11.26 -5.06 -16.93
CA TRP A 650 -11.54 -5.21 -18.35
C TRP A 650 -10.51 -6.13 -19.03
N ALA A 651 -9.21 -5.91 -18.81
CA ALA A 651 -8.13 -6.69 -19.40
C ALA A 651 -8.22 -8.19 -19.06
N MET A 652 -8.68 -8.51 -17.85
CA MET A 652 -9.01 -9.87 -17.44
C MET A 652 -10.33 -10.35 -18.08
N SER A 653 -11.37 -9.51 -18.09
CA SER A 653 -12.70 -9.85 -18.65
C SER A 653 -12.70 -10.14 -20.15
N VAL A 654 -11.83 -9.51 -20.95
CA VAL A 654 -11.65 -9.83 -22.38
C VAL A 654 -10.85 -11.12 -22.64
N ASN A 655 -10.24 -11.68 -21.59
CA ASN A 655 -9.59 -13.00 -21.60
C ASN A 655 -10.36 -14.01 -20.73
N LYS A 656 -11.66 -13.79 -20.51
CA LYS A 656 -12.51 -14.63 -19.65
C LYS A 656 -12.59 -16.09 -20.11
N ASP A 657 -12.39 -16.36 -21.40
CA ASP A 657 -12.32 -17.71 -21.97
C ASP A 657 -11.17 -18.52 -21.35
N ILE A 658 -10.00 -17.89 -21.13
CA ILE A 658 -8.87 -18.53 -20.44
C ILE A 658 -9.08 -18.53 -18.92
N ILE A 659 -9.72 -17.49 -18.34
CA ILE A 659 -9.98 -17.45 -16.89
C ILE A 659 -11.02 -18.49 -16.46
N ASP A 660 -12.02 -18.76 -17.28
CA ASP A 660 -13.13 -19.68 -16.99
C ASP A 660 -12.84 -21.14 -17.41
N ALA A 661 -11.81 -21.38 -18.24
CA ALA A 661 -11.35 -22.71 -18.65
C ALA A 661 -11.09 -23.65 -17.45
N ASN A 662 -11.21 -24.96 -17.64
CA ASN A 662 -10.99 -25.97 -16.60
C ASN A 662 -9.51 -26.37 -16.43
N THR A 663 -8.58 -25.45 -16.74
CA THR A 663 -7.14 -25.63 -16.63
C THR A 663 -6.60 -25.12 -15.28
N PRO A 664 -5.49 -25.67 -14.76
CA PRO A 664 -4.87 -25.19 -13.53
C PRO A 664 -4.27 -23.79 -13.72
N ILE A 665 -4.22 -23.03 -12.62
CA ILE A 665 -3.42 -21.80 -12.52
C ILE A 665 -2.01 -22.21 -12.11
N GLU A 666 -1.01 -21.77 -12.88
CA GLU A 666 0.40 -22.13 -12.68
C GLU A 666 1.25 -20.92 -12.26
N TYR A 667 2.30 -21.19 -11.47
CA TYR A 667 3.43 -20.27 -11.24
C TYR A 667 4.61 -20.71 -12.13
N PRO A 668 4.82 -20.12 -13.32
CA PRO A 668 5.84 -20.55 -14.27
C PRO A 668 7.25 -20.13 -13.84
N ASP A 669 8.26 -20.85 -14.34
CA ASP A 669 9.66 -20.45 -14.15
C ASP A 669 9.96 -19.16 -14.92
N VAL A 670 10.68 -18.25 -14.28
CA VAL A 670 11.01 -16.92 -14.83
C VAL A 670 12.52 -16.74 -14.91
N THR A 671 13.02 -16.19 -16.03
CA THR A 671 14.38 -15.69 -16.14
C THR A 671 14.36 -14.15 -16.09
N LEU A 672 15.16 -13.58 -15.20
CA LEU A 672 15.32 -12.13 -15.00
C LEU A 672 16.25 -11.50 -16.06
N PRO A 673 16.29 -10.16 -16.21
CA PRO A 673 17.17 -9.48 -17.18
C PRO A 673 18.65 -9.80 -17.02
N ASP A 674 19.09 -10.15 -15.81
CA ASP A 674 20.47 -10.52 -15.46
C ASP A 674 20.76 -12.03 -15.63
N GLY A 675 19.82 -12.78 -16.21
CA GLY A 675 19.94 -14.22 -16.46
C GLY A 675 19.66 -15.11 -15.24
N ARG A 676 19.41 -14.56 -14.05
CA ARG A 676 19.01 -15.38 -12.88
C ARG A 676 17.64 -16.00 -13.11
N ARG A 677 17.48 -17.26 -12.70
CA ARG A 677 16.18 -17.97 -12.74
C ARG A 677 15.47 -17.95 -11.39
N VAL A 678 14.18 -17.63 -11.42
CA VAL A 678 13.24 -17.74 -10.29
C VAL A 678 12.47 -19.05 -10.46
N THR A 679 12.74 -20.01 -9.57
CA THR A 679 12.24 -21.39 -9.65
C THR A 679 11.78 -21.90 -8.28
N GLY A 680 11.04 -23.02 -8.26
CA GLY A 680 10.54 -23.62 -7.02
C GLY A 680 9.69 -22.66 -6.19
N ASP A 681 9.90 -22.66 -4.87
CA ASP A 681 9.17 -21.80 -3.92
C ASP A 681 9.36 -20.29 -4.19
N ASN A 682 10.46 -19.88 -4.84
CA ASN A 682 10.77 -18.46 -5.10
C ASN A 682 9.72 -17.74 -5.96
N LYS A 683 8.82 -18.51 -6.58
CA LYS A 683 7.72 -18.03 -7.43
C LYS A 683 6.43 -17.71 -6.65
N LEU A 684 6.33 -18.18 -5.40
CA LEU A 684 5.21 -17.89 -4.52
C LEU A 684 5.24 -16.41 -4.10
N PRO A 685 4.07 -15.74 -3.93
CA PRO A 685 4.03 -14.30 -3.65
C PRO A 685 4.79 -13.89 -2.37
N THR A 686 4.85 -14.77 -1.38
CA THR A 686 5.66 -14.65 -0.15
C THR A 686 7.16 -14.52 -0.43
N GLU A 687 7.72 -15.50 -1.12
CA GLU A 687 9.15 -15.57 -1.41
C GLU A 687 9.55 -14.54 -2.47
N ALA A 688 8.69 -14.30 -3.46
CA ALA A 688 8.92 -13.32 -4.52
C ALA A 688 9.04 -11.90 -3.95
N PHE A 689 8.16 -11.52 -3.02
CA PHE A 689 8.27 -10.24 -2.30
C PHE A 689 9.58 -10.12 -1.52
N ILE A 690 9.90 -11.10 -0.66
CA ILE A 690 11.11 -11.05 0.19
C ILE A 690 12.41 -10.97 -0.65
N LYS A 691 12.43 -11.63 -1.81
CA LYS A 691 13.62 -11.73 -2.67
C LYS A 691 13.67 -10.67 -3.78
N GLY A 692 12.68 -9.78 -3.84
CA GLY A 692 12.61 -8.71 -4.83
C GLY A 692 12.33 -9.20 -6.26
N PHE A 693 11.64 -10.32 -6.41
CA PHE A 693 11.34 -10.97 -7.70
C PHE A 693 9.95 -10.57 -8.25
N PRO A 694 9.72 -10.66 -9.57
CA PRO A 694 8.40 -10.49 -10.16
C PRO A 694 7.44 -11.60 -9.69
N LEU A 695 6.18 -11.24 -9.48
CA LEU A 695 5.08 -12.18 -9.34
C LEU A 695 4.54 -12.49 -10.74
N VAL A 696 4.53 -13.77 -11.12
CA VAL A 696 4.01 -14.23 -12.41
C VAL A 696 3.06 -15.40 -12.19
N MET A 697 1.89 -15.33 -12.82
CA MET A 697 0.92 -16.42 -12.91
C MET A 697 0.55 -16.63 -14.37
N LYS A 698 0.19 -17.86 -14.74
CA LYS A 698 -0.35 -18.17 -16.07
C LYS A 698 -1.52 -19.15 -15.99
N LYS A 699 -2.32 -19.18 -17.05
CA LYS A 699 -3.38 -20.18 -17.30
C LYS A 699 -3.54 -20.42 -18.80
N ARG A 700 -4.08 -21.58 -19.19
CA ARG A 700 -4.32 -21.99 -20.59
C ARG A 700 -5.82 -21.97 -20.92
N ASP A 701 -6.19 -21.80 -22.18
CA ASP A 701 -7.52 -22.20 -22.66
C ASP A 701 -7.72 -23.73 -22.56
N ASP A 702 -8.97 -24.18 -22.64
CA ASP A 702 -9.29 -25.62 -22.60
C ASP A 702 -8.64 -26.41 -23.75
N ASP A 703 -8.51 -25.78 -24.92
CA ASP A 703 -7.82 -26.32 -26.10
C ASP A 703 -6.28 -26.30 -25.98
N SER A 704 -5.71 -25.63 -24.97
CA SER A 704 -4.28 -25.41 -24.76
C SER A 704 -3.52 -24.79 -25.94
N LYS A 705 -4.18 -23.93 -26.73
CA LYS A 705 -3.63 -23.16 -27.85
C LYS A 705 -3.16 -21.75 -27.43
N ASP A 706 -3.84 -21.15 -26.47
CA ASP A 706 -3.57 -19.80 -25.99
C ASP A 706 -3.20 -19.82 -24.49
N ILE A 707 -2.17 -19.06 -24.10
CA ILE A 707 -1.77 -18.87 -22.70
C ILE A 707 -2.04 -17.43 -22.29
N LEU A 708 -2.75 -17.22 -21.18
CA LEU A 708 -2.81 -15.95 -20.48
C LEU A 708 -1.70 -15.91 -19.42
N TYR A 709 -0.78 -14.96 -19.55
CA TYR A 709 0.19 -14.60 -18.52
C TYR A 709 -0.24 -13.30 -17.83
N THR A 710 -0.03 -13.21 -16.51
CA THR A 710 -0.03 -11.94 -15.79
C THR A 710 1.29 -11.78 -15.04
N ALA A 711 1.98 -10.66 -15.26
CA ALA A 711 3.29 -10.39 -14.66
C ALA A 711 3.32 -9.01 -13.99
N TYR A 712 3.76 -8.97 -12.73
CA TYR A 712 3.87 -7.76 -11.90
C TYR A 712 5.22 -7.76 -11.19
N TRP A 713 5.81 -6.58 -10.98
CA TRP A 713 7.06 -6.46 -10.22
C TRP A 713 7.04 -5.17 -9.41
N GLY A 714 6.52 -5.22 -8.18
CA GLY A 714 6.43 -4.03 -7.32
C GLY A 714 7.78 -3.39 -6.99
N HIS A 715 8.86 -4.17 -7.01
CA HIS A 715 10.23 -3.69 -6.82
C HIS A 715 10.87 -3.07 -8.07
N ASN A 716 10.18 -3.02 -9.21
CA ASN A 716 10.64 -2.31 -10.41
C ASN A 716 10.42 -0.79 -10.24
N PRO A 717 11.38 0.08 -10.61
CA PRO A 717 11.16 1.52 -10.66
C PRO A 717 9.96 1.90 -11.53
N ALA A 718 9.13 2.82 -11.07
CA ALA A 718 7.85 3.11 -11.70
C ALA A 718 7.99 3.82 -13.06
N ASN A 719 9.19 4.33 -13.38
CA ASN A 719 9.55 4.93 -14.66
C ASN A 719 10.21 3.98 -15.68
N LYS A 720 10.43 2.69 -15.36
CA LYS A 720 11.21 1.77 -16.19
C LYS A 720 10.46 0.53 -16.66
N ALA A 721 10.76 0.09 -17.87
CA ALA A 721 10.24 -1.13 -18.48
C ALA A 721 11.28 -2.24 -18.41
N VAL A 722 10.85 -3.43 -17.99
CA VAL A 722 11.74 -4.57 -17.76
C VAL A 722 11.22 -5.80 -18.49
N LYS A 723 12.11 -6.46 -19.23
CA LYS A 723 11.84 -7.74 -19.89
C LYS A 723 12.15 -8.90 -18.95
N ILE A 724 11.21 -9.84 -18.82
CA ILE A 724 11.45 -11.16 -18.24
C ILE A 724 11.16 -12.22 -19.30
N VAL A 725 11.76 -13.41 -19.16
CA VAL A 725 11.43 -14.56 -20.02
C VAL A 725 10.67 -15.58 -19.19
N VAL A 726 9.50 -16.01 -19.66
CA VAL A 726 8.60 -16.94 -18.98
C VAL A 726 8.30 -18.09 -19.94
N ASP A 727 8.67 -19.32 -19.59
CA ASP A 727 8.53 -20.51 -20.46
C ASP A 727 9.07 -20.33 -21.91
N GLY A 728 10.05 -19.45 -22.10
CA GLY A 728 10.65 -19.09 -23.39
C GLY A 728 10.08 -17.82 -24.06
N GLN A 729 8.94 -17.32 -23.60
CA GLN A 729 8.31 -16.09 -24.10
C GLN A 729 8.89 -14.84 -23.42
N GLU A 730 9.27 -13.80 -24.18
CA GLU A 730 9.51 -12.48 -23.60
C GLU A 730 8.20 -11.82 -23.16
N ILE A 731 8.16 -11.37 -21.90
CA ILE A 731 7.08 -10.57 -21.31
C ILE A 731 7.66 -9.24 -20.81
N ILE A 732 7.06 -8.12 -21.23
CA ILE A 732 7.48 -6.76 -20.83
C ILE A 732 6.59 -6.25 -19.70
N ILE A 733 7.19 -5.96 -18.54
CA ILE A 733 6.59 -5.22 -17.42
C ILE A 733 6.92 -3.74 -17.61
N ARG A 734 5.99 -2.82 -17.30
CA ARG A 734 6.17 -1.36 -17.48
C ARG A 734 5.83 -0.62 -16.20
N GLY A 735 6.83 0.02 -15.60
CA GLY A 735 6.71 0.59 -14.26
C GLY A 735 6.26 -0.49 -13.29
N GLN A 736 5.24 -0.19 -12.49
CA GLN A 736 4.61 -1.16 -11.59
C GLN A 736 3.22 -1.59 -12.09
N TYR A 737 2.87 -1.34 -13.35
CA TYR A 737 1.65 -1.89 -13.96
C TYR A 737 1.79 -3.39 -14.16
N THR A 738 0.68 -4.12 -13.99
CA THR A 738 0.62 -5.56 -14.26
C THR A 738 0.37 -5.81 -15.74
N SER A 739 1.31 -6.48 -16.41
CA SER A 739 1.17 -6.91 -17.79
C SER A 739 0.18 -8.06 -17.89
N VAL A 740 -0.97 -7.85 -18.53
CA VAL A 740 -1.90 -8.91 -18.94
C VAL A 740 -1.59 -9.27 -20.39
N VAL A 741 -1.17 -10.52 -20.66
CA VAL A 741 -0.62 -10.92 -21.96
C VAL A 741 -1.21 -12.25 -22.42
N ARG A 742 -1.95 -12.24 -23.53
CA ARG A 742 -2.40 -13.46 -24.22
C ARG A 742 -1.39 -13.83 -25.30
N VAL A 743 -0.90 -15.06 -25.26
CA VAL A 743 0.14 -15.58 -26.16
C VAL A 743 -0.42 -16.77 -26.92
N LYS A 744 -0.37 -16.71 -28.25
CA LYS A 744 -0.74 -17.84 -29.12
C LYS A 744 0.45 -18.76 -29.32
N LEU A 745 0.23 -20.07 -29.26
CA LEU A 745 1.25 -21.12 -29.45
C LEU A 745 1.34 -21.59 -30.91
#